data_AF-A0A832H9W0-F1
#
_entry.id   AF-A0A832H9W0-F1
#
_cell.length_a   1.000
_cell.length_b   1.000
_cell.length_c   1.000
_cell.angle_alpha   90.00
_cell.angle_beta   90.00
_cell.angle_gamma   90.00
#
_symmetry.space_group_name_H-M   'P 1'
#
loop_
_entity.id
_entity.type
_entity.pdbx_description
1 polymer ?
#
loop_
_entity_poly.entity_id
_entity_poly.type
_entity_poly.pdbx_seq_one_letter_code
_entity_poly.pdbx_strand_id
1 'polypeptide(L)'
;METSGGLGMTCFQREGTADKNRRPRVTPEGGHYKEVAVPATGVGACWPRQPLVGCARQLRSRHIDKVLSMAKEAHVHGKLPGGGLVVTFGQPKLTTLQTFQAALNRYTHTPSPETHRQLDEARAQIAKAVLTSPEPTGVLAASLAMPAAQALRDAAIVGLPLSQEDAARCEGLAAKLSERTAGVRSIDDEMLRMILALMLYRWAYQLRLPVTLEGIDQALLEPYVQFVIAGPAVFSDVGEADRYVPFMNSWLDYLHREILANPQAQRWAIVRSVFTRWGKFIPAYFNSVNVRPLYEKRGDIIEFSLRQNGFPIDYQMPPRPAGRKIRFGVLAAHYAPAPETFAALAVYEHLPADFETILYTLQPTGHRLEDYCRSKAAKFVALPQDMAQQISRIREDDLDILFIATNVTAVLNQVCILAMHRLARHQTTSVGSVVTTGIRNMDSYLSGKLTEPDPEAQTHYREKLLLLDGPAHCFTYGSERGTATYRVNRQQLGIAAQQTVFASGANVFKILPELRELWATLLAQTPGSLLMLYPYGPNWSNVYAKKNFTDSFHAVLARHGVATNRLLVLDPTPTPNRDDIKEFLKLADIYLDSYPFGGSTSIVDPLEVGLPVVVQKGRFLRSAMSAALLEDLGLPELIAADAEGYLSIARRLARDSDWRQQMKTQVAARMAASPTPSFLDAKRFSQACGDIYRAVLKQSGVIG
;
A
#
# COMPACT_ATOMS: atom_id res chain seq x y z
N MET A 1 32.34 29.43 51.08
CA MET A 1 31.64 30.36 50.17
C MET A 1 30.30 29.70 49.85
N GLU A 2 29.36 29.59 50.79
CA GLU A 2 28.52 30.69 51.35
C GLU A 2 27.95 31.54 50.21
N THR A 3 26.64 31.67 49.97
CA THR A 3 25.46 31.88 50.85
C THR A 3 24.19 31.49 50.05
N SER A 4 23.27 30.62 50.47
CA SER A 4 22.26 30.67 51.55
C SER A 4 21.00 31.52 51.27
N GLY A 5 19.82 30.88 51.43
CA GLY A 5 18.50 31.47 51.68
C GLY A 5 17.38 30.75 50.91
N GLY A 6 16.50 29.90 51.44
CA GLY A 6 16.16 29.56 52.82
C GLY A 6 14.69 29.89 53.13
N LEU A 7 13.97 28.92 53.74
CA LEU A 7 12.65 28.96 54.39
C LEU A 7 11.45 28.49 53.53
N GLY A 8 10.65 27.49 53.92
CA GLY A 8 10.68 26.64 55.11
C GLY A 8 9.39 25.84 55.30
N MET A 9 9.54 24.66 55.93
CA MET A 9 8.62 23.99 56.88
C MET A 9 7.26 23.45 56.37
N THR A 10 6.74 22.27 56.75
CA THR A 10 7.08 21.33 57.84
C THR A 10 6.37 19.98 57.63
N CYS A 11 6.95 18.92 58.22
CA CYS A 11 6.52 17.53 58.37
C CYS A 11 5.09 17.29 58.91
N PHE A 12 4.49 16.13 58.62
CA PHE A 12 4.37 15.01 59.58
C PHE A 12 3.89 13.68 58.95
N GLN A 13 4.41 12.60 59.55
CA GLN A 13 4.16 11.14 59.40
C GLN A 13 2.67 10.77 59.63
N ARG A 14 2.09 9.56 59.46
CA ARG A 14 2.50 8.16 59.21
C ARG A 14 1.20 7.36 58.90
N GLU A 15 1.35 6.24 58.18
CA GLU A 15 0.60 4.95 58.26
C GLU A 15 -0.94 4.89 58.29
N GLY A 16 -1.52 4.05 57.40
CA GLY A 16 -2.88 3.53 57.53
C GLY A 16 -3.36 2.75 56.29
N THR A 17 -3.61 1.46 56.48
CA THR A 17 -3.95 0.39 55.50
C THR A 17 -5.41 0.36 55.01
N ALA A 18 -5.62 -0.22 53.81
CA ALA A 18 -6.88 -0.78 53.24
C ALA A 18 -8.02 0.25 52.98
N ASP A 19 -8.86 0.17 51.95
CA ASP A 19 -9.57 -0.97 51.35
C ASP A 19 -10.11 -0.60 49.94
N LYS A 20 -10.50 -1.63 49.20
CA LYS A 20 -11.04 -1.67 47.84
C LYS A 20 -12.43 -1.02 47.70
N ASN A 21 -12.77 -0.74 46.44
CA ASN A 21 -14.10 -0.46 45.89
C ASN A 21 -14.75 0.90 46.20
N ARG A 22 -14.78 1.78 45.19
CA ARG A 22 -16.02 2.30 44.56
C ARG A 22 -15.70 3.36 43.50
N ARG A 23 -16.30 3.21 42.31
CA ARG A 23 -16.45 4.29 41.31
C ARG A 23 -17.50 5.29 41.80
N PRO A 24 -17.42 6.58 41.41
CA PRO A 24 -18.60 7.42 41.30
C PRO A 24 -18.92 7.80 39.85
N ARG A 25 -20.20 7.64 39.50
CA ARG A 25 -20.93 8.39 38.48
C ARG A 25 -21.41 9.70 39.11
N VAL A 26 -21.35 10.82 38.39
CA VAL A 26 -22.38 11.88 38.40
C VAL A 26 -22.50 12.48 37.00
N THR A 27 -23.75 12.80 36.66
CA THR A 27 -24.42 13.13 35.40
C THR A 27 -24.34 14.60 34.95
N PRO A 28 -24.86 14.95 33.76
CA PRO A 28 -24.61 16.20 33.04
C PRO A 28 -25.79 17.20 33.05
N GLU A 29 -25.47 18.48 32.86
CA GLU A 29 -26.36 19.57 32.37
C GLU A 29 -25.64 20.18 31.16
N GLY A 30 -26.23 20.58 30.03
CA GLY A 30 -27.61 20.90 29.67
C GLY A 30 -27.55 22.17 28.80
N GLY A 31 -27.69 22.03 27.48
CA GLY A 31 -27.63 23.16 26.54
C GLY A 31 -28.17 22.79 25.16
N HIS A 32 -29.45 23.10 24.94
CA HIS A 32 -30.26 22.77 23.77
C HIS A 32 -29.91 23.60 22.53
N TYR A 33 -29.83 22.95 21.36
CA TYR A 33 -30.24 23.54 20.08
C TYR A 33 -31.19 22.57 19.37
N LYS A 34 -32.37 23.09 19.01
CA LYS A 34 -33.47 22.38 18.33
C LYS A 34 -33.12 22.12 16.86
N GLU A 35 -33.20 20.86 16.43
CA GLU A 35 -33.30 20.49 15.02
C GLU A 35 -34.67 20.92 14.48
N VAL A 36 -34.66 21.74 13.44
CA VAL A 36 -35.82 21.97 12.57
C VAL A 36 -35.61 21.14 11.32
N ALA A 37 -36.45 20.13 11.14
CA ALA A 37 -36.52 19.31 9.92
C ALA A 37 -37.16 20.13 8.78
N VAL A 38 -36.50 20.17 7.63
CA VAL A 38 -37.05 20.62 6.34
C VAL A 38 -36.72 19.54 5.31
N PRO A 39 -37.66 19.12 4.44
CA PRO A 39 -37.47 17.99 3.55
C PRO A 39 -36.63 18.38 2.32
N ALA A 40 -35.51 17.69 2.09
CA ALA A 40 -34.77 17.79 0.84
C ALA A 40 -35.18 16.64 -0.09
N THR A 41 -36.14 16.93 -0.96
CA THR A 41 -36.30 16.26 -2.24
C THR A 41 -35.19 16.75 -3.17
N GLY A 42 -34.35 15.85 -3.68
CA GLY A 42 -33.32 16.22 -4.65
C GLY A 42 -32.13 15.26 -4.66
N VAL A 43 -31.98 14.56 -5.78
CA VAL A 43 -30.97 13.55 -6.09
C VAL A 43 -29.55 14.09 -5.81
N GLY A 44 -28.91 13.59 -4.75
CA GLY A 44 -27.51 13.86 -4.41
C GLY A 44 -26.70 12.57 -4.43
N ALA A 45 -25.73 12.48 -5.34
CA ALA A 45 -24.82 11.34 -5.47
C ALA A 45 -23.90 11.24 -4.23
N CYS A 46 -24.31 10.44 -3.26
CA CYS A 46 -23.50 10.07 -2.10
C CYS A 46 -22.39 9.09 -2.52
N TRP A 47 -21.17 9.60 -2.73
CA TRP A 47 -19.97 8.76 -2.76
C TRP A 47 -19.77 8.10 -1.39
N PRO A 48 -19.47 6.79 -1.32
CA PRO A 48 -19.32 6.13 -0.03
C PRO A 48 -18.05 6.63 0.67
N ARG A 49 -18.25 7.20 1.86
CA ARG A 49 -17.23 7.48 2.87
C ARG A 49 -16.35 6.25 3.08
N GLN A 50 -15.07 6.33 2.72
CA GLN A 50 -14.07 5.42 3.30
C GLN A 50 -13.50 6.06 4.56
N PRO A 51 -13.52 5.37 5.72
CA PRO A 51 -12.74 5.83 6.86
C PRO A 51 -11.27 5.59 6.54
N LEU A 52 -10.50 6.67 6.51
CA LEU A 52 -9.04 6.63 6.58
C LEU A 52 -8.65 5.87 7.85
N VAL A 53 -7.88 4.81 7.66
CA VAL A 53 -6.93 4.19 8.61
C VAL A 53 -7.34 4.29 10.09
N GLY A 54 -8.24 3.40 10.53
CA GLY A 54 -8.60 3.33 11.95
C GLY A 54 -9.59 2.23 12.34
N CYS A 55 -10.33 1.64 11.40
CA CYS A 55 -11.43 0.72 11.72
C CYS A 55 -11.22 -0.72 11.21
N ALA A 56 -9.97 -1.19 11.10
CA ALA A 56 -9.67 -2.56 10.65
C ALA A 56 -10.04 -3.65 11.68
N ARG A 57 -10.31 -3.29 12.95
CA ARG A 57 -10.80 -4.23 13.98
C ARG A 57 -12.31 -4.46 13.94
N GLN A 58 -13.10 -3.52 13.42
CA GLN A 58 -14.57 -3.56 13.47
C GLN A 58 -15.25 -3.90 12.13
N LEU A 59 -14.49 -3.97 11.03
CA LEU A 59 -14.99 -4.37 9.71
C LEU A 59 -14.92 -5.88 9.44
N ARG A 60 -14.34 -6.67 10.35
CA ARG A 60 -14.35 -8.14 10.27
C ARG A 60 -15.75 -8.65 10.68
N SER A 61 -16.33 -9.52 9.84
CA SER A 61 -17.66 -10.19 9.92
C SER A 61 -18.94 -9.43 9.53
N ARG A 62 -18.94 -8.10 9.33
CA ARG A 62 -20.22 -7.36 9.09
C ARG A 62 -20.99 -7.78 7.84
N HIS A 63 -20.35 -8.33 6.80
CA HIS A 63 -21.06 -8.65 5.55
C HIS A 63 -21.89 -9.93 5.65
N ILE A 64 -21.32 -11.04 6.16
CA ILE A 64 -22.08 -12.26 6.41
C ILE A 64 -23.11 -12.02 7.52
N ASP A 65 -22.76 -11.28 8.58
CA ASP A 65 -23.73 -10.93 9.63
C ASP A 65 -24.90 -10.09 9.09
N LYS A 66 -24.64 -9.14 8.18
CA LYS A 66 -25.68 -8.38 7.49
C LYS A 66 -26.54 -9.28 6.59
N VAL A 67 -25.93 -10.19 5.84
CA VAL A 67 -26.65 -11.16 5.00
C VAL A 67 -27.52 -12.11 5.86
N LEU A 68 -26.99 -12.61 6.98
CA LEU A 68 -27.70 -13.45 7.95
C LEU A 68 -28.82 -12.67 8.68
N SER A 69 -28.62 -11.38 8.97
CA SER A 69 -29.65 -10.48 9.52
C SER A 69 -30.78 -10.25 8.52
N MET A 70 -30.47 -9.94 7.27
CA MET A 70 -31.45 -9.78 6.20
C MET A 70 -32.23 -11.08 5.97
N ALA A 71 -31.58 -12.24 6.07
CA ALA A 71 -32.23 -13.55 5.98
C ALA A 71 -33.23 -13.80 7.12
N LYS A 72 -32.89 -13.38 8.36
CA LYS A 72 -33.78 -13.47 9.53
C LYS A 72 -34.98 -12.53 9.39
N GLU A 73 -34.78 -11.30 8.93
CA GLU A 73 -35.85 -10.32 8.71
C GLU A 73 -36.80 -10.76 7.57
N ALA A 74 -36.27 -11.33 6.48
CA ALA A 74 -37.07 -11.84 5.36
C ALA A 74 -37.91 -13.10 5.72
N HIS A 75 -37.50 -13.87 6.73
CA HIS A 75 -38.32 -14.96 7.29
C HIS A 75 -39.47 -14.45 8.18
N VAL A 76 -39.36 -13.23 8.74
CA VAL A 76 -40.35 -12.64 9.65
C VAL A 76 -41.37 -11.78 8.91
N HIS A 77 -40.98 -11.12 7.81
CA HIS A 77 -41.88 -10.28 7.01
C HIS A 77 -41.79 -10.65 5.53
N GLY A 78 -42.76 -11.43 5.04
CA GLY A 78 -42.86 -11.79 3.64
C GLY A 78 -43.02 -10.57 2.73
N LYS A 79 -41.93 -10.24 2.01
CA LYS A 79 -41.72 -9.18 0.99
C LYS A 79 -41.36 -7.77 1.52
N LEU A 80 -40.21 -7.28 1.06
CA LEU A 80 -39.79 -5.87 1.11
C LEU A 80 -39.90 -5.23 -0.29
N PRO A 81 -40.29 -3.95 -0.43
CA PRO A 81 -40.42 -3.27 -1.70
C PRO A 81 -39.12 -2.53 -2.11
N GLY A 82 -38.72 -2.69 -3.38
CA GLY A 82 -37.57 -2.03 -4.00
C GLY A 82 -36.77 -3.04 -4.84
N GLY A 83 -36.70 -2.83 -6.15
CA GLY A 83 -36.25 -3.81 -7.17
C GLY A 83 -34.78 -4.24 -7.15
N GLY A 84 -34.22 -4.54 -5.98
CA GLY A 84 -33.05 -5.40 -5.83
C GLY A 84 -33.46 -6.86 -5.67
N LEU A 85 -32.51 -7.78 -5.88
CA LEU A 85 -32.75 -9.22 -5.70
C LEU A 85 -33.17 -9.49 -4.23
N VAL A 86 -34.43 -9.87 -4.00
CA VAL A 86 -34.88 -10.36 -2.69
C VAL A 86 -34.33 -11.77 -2.52
N VAL A 87 -33.21 -11.89 -1.78
CA VAL A 87 -32.59 -13.19 -1.52
C VAL A 87 -33.37 -13.92 -0.44
N THR A 88 -34.18 -14.90 -0.83
CA THR A 88 -34.79 -15.84 0.11
C THR A 88 -33.80 -16.96 0.44
N PHE A 89 -33.41 -17.06 1.71
CA PHE A 89 -32.52 -18.12 2.19
C PHE A 89 -33.35 -19.36 2.52
N GLY A 90 -33.17 -20.43 1.74
CA GLY A 90 -33.59 -21.76 2.18
C GLY A 90 -32.78 -22.18 3.41
N GLN A 91 -33.42 -22.87 4.37
CA GLN A 91 -32.80 -23.35 5.62
C GLN A 91 -31.43 -24.06 5.40
N PRO A 92 -31.27 -24.96 4.40
CA PRO A 92 -29.98 -25.63 4.17
C PRO A 92 -28.83 -24.67 3.78
N LYS A 93 -29.12 -23.59 3.05
CA LYS A 93 -28.13 -22.59 2.62
C LYS A 93 -27.69 -21.71 3.79
N LEU A 94 -28.65 -21.31 4.62
CA LEU A 94 -28.39 -20.56 5.84
C LEU A 94 -27.46 -21.35 6.76
N THR A 95 -27.73 -22.65 6.96
CA THR A 95 -26.88 -23.56 7.74
C THR A 95 -25.48 -23.71 7.15
N THR A 96 -25.36 -23.81 5.82
CA THR A 96 -24.06 -23.95 5.14
C THR A 96 -23.19 -22.69 5.35
N LEU A 97 -23.75 -21.50 5.13
CA LEU A 97 -23.02 -20.24 5.31
C LEU A 97 -22.67 -19.98 6.79
N GLN A 98 -23.55 -20.36 7.72
CA GLN A 98 -23.28 -20.28 9.17
C GLN A 98 -22.14 -21.21 9.59
N THR A 99 -22.12 -22.45 9.10
CA THR A 99 -21.03 -23.41 9.35
C THR A 99 -19.70 -22.86 8.83
N PHE A 100 -19.70 -22.30 7.62
CA PHE A 100 -18.53 -21.63 7.05
C PHE A 100 -18.06 -20.44 7.89
N GLN A 101 -18.96 -19.55 8.29
CA GLN A 101 -18.62 -18.40 9.14
C GLN A 101 -18.04 -18.83 10.49
N ALA A 102 -18.59 -19.90 11.09
CA ALA A 102 -18.07 -20.45 12.33
C ALA A 102 -16.66 -21.03 12.16
N ALA A 103 -16.41 -21.79 11.09
CA ALA A 103 -15.09 -22.33 10.78
C ALA A 103 -14.06 -21.22 10.51
N LEU A 104 -14.45 -20.19 9.74
CA LEU A 104 -13.63 -19.01 9.48
C LEU A 104 -13.28 -18.25 10.77
N ASN A 105 -14.26 -18.06 11.65
CA ASN A 105 -14.04 -17.42 12.94
C ASN A 105 -13.10 -18.24 13.81
N ARG A 106 -13.25 -19.57 13.87
CA ARG A 106 -12.32 -20.44 14.62
C ARG A 106 -10.90 -20.35 14.08
N TYR A 107 -10.72 -20.44 12.76
CA TYR A 107 -9.41 -20.34 12.14
C TYR A 107 -8.75 -18.98 12.39
N THR A 108 -9.50 -17.89 12.23
CA THR A 108 -8.95 -16.52 12.39
C THR A 108 -8.57 -16.19 13.83
N HIS A 109 -9.23 -16.78 14.84
CA HIS A 109 -8.92 -16.56 16.25
C HIS A 109 -7.89 -17.55 16.80
N THR A 110 -7.95 -18.81 16.38
CA THR A 110 -7.09 -19.88 16.90
C THR A 110 -6.52 -20.73 15.75
N PRO A 111 -5.60 -20.19 14.92
CA PRO A 111 -5.09 -20.91 13.76
C PRO A 111 -4.33 -22.18 14.16
N SER A 112 -4.83 -23.33 13.75
CA SER A 112 -4.26 -24.67 13.99
C SER A 112 -4.55 -25.60 12.80
N PRO A 113 -3.80 -26.71 12.62
CA PRO A 113 -4.10 -27.69 11.58
C PRO A 113 -5.56 -28.18 11.60
N GLU A 114 -6.15 -28.31 12.79
CA GLU A 114 -7.54 -28.71 12.98
C GLU A 114 -8.51 -27.64 12.46
N THR A 115 -8.37 -26.39 12.93
CA THR A 115 -9.23 -25.29 12.47
C THR A 115 -9.07 -24.99 10.99
N HIS A 116 -7.90 -25.28 10.42
CA HIS A 116 -7.65 -25.16 8.99
C HIS A 116 -8.45 -26.21 8.21
N ARG A 117 -8.40 -27.48 8.64
CA ARG A 117 -9.17 -28.57 8.02
C ARG A 117 -10.68 -28.29 8.05
N GLN A 118 -11.20 -27.81 9.19
CA GLN A 118 -12.62 -27.45 9.32
C GLN A 118 -13.03 -26.32 8.37
N LEU A 119 -12.13 -25.36 8.13
CA LEU A 119 -12.38 -24.29 7.17
C LEU A 119 -12.36 -24.80 5.73
N ASP A 120 -11.40 -25.67 5.38
CA ASP A 120 -11.32 -26.34 4.08
C ASP A 120 -12.59 -27.16 3.80
N GLU A 121 -13.05 -27.98 4.76
CA GLU A 121 -14.30 -28.73 4.68
C GLU A 121 -15.52 -27.82 4.44
N ALA A 122 -15.61 -26.70 5.15
CA ALA A 122 -16.70 -25.75 4.96
C ALA A 122 -16.65 -25.04 3.60
N ARG A 123 -15.46 -24.72 3.09
CA ARG A 123 -15.28 -24.20 1.71
C ARG A 123 -15.73 -25.23 0.68
N ALA A 124 -15.31 -26.49 0.84
CA ALA A 124 -15.68 -27.61 -0.02
C ALA A 124 -17.19 -27.81 -0.12
N GLN A 125 -17.90 -27.69 1.00
CA GLN A 125 -19.36 -27.77 1.03
C GLN A 125 -20.02 -26.66 0.21
N ILE A 126 -19.55 -25.41 0.33
CA ILE A 126 -20.06 -24.30 -0.49
C ILE A 126 -19.77 -24.53 -1.97
N ALA A 127 -18.54 -24.89 -2.32
CA ALA A 127 -18.15 -25.15 -3.70
C ALA A 127 -19.01 -26.25 -4.33
N LYS A 128 -19.23 -27.35 -3.62
CA LYS A 128 -20.13 -28.44 -4.05
C LYS A 128 -21.55 -27.94 -4.26
N ALA A 129 -22.10 -27.19 -3.30
CA ALA A 129 -23.45 -26.65 -3.40
C ALA A 129 -23.64 -25.74 -4.63
N VAL A 130 -22.64 -24.90 -4.95
CA VAL A 130 -22.66 -24.03 -6.14
C VAL A 130 -22.67 -24.86 -7.44
N LEU A 131 -21.86 -25.91 -7.49
CA LEU A 131 -21.69 -26.73 -8.70
C LEU A 131 -22.88 -27.67 -8.97
N THR A 132 -23.53 -28.20 -7.93
CA THR A 132 -24.53 -29.26 -8.11
C THR A 132 -25.98 -28.83 -7.87
N SER A 133 -26.21 -27.63 -7.31
CA SER A 133 -27.57 -27.19 -6.98
C SER A 133 -28.38 -26.84 -8.24
N PRO A 134 -29.67 -27.26 -8.33
CA PRO A 134 -30.56 -26.90 -9.43
C PRO A 134 -31.05 -25.44 -9.36
N GLU A 135 -30.74 -24.70 -8.29
CA GLU A 135 -31.15 -23.30 -8.18
C GLU A 135 -30.50 -22.39 -9.23
N PRO A 136 -31.11 -21.25 -9.60
CA PRO A 136 -30.50 -20.27 -10.49
C PRO A 136 -29.16 -19.76 -9.96
N THR A 137 -28.16 -19.65 -10.84
CA THR A 137 -26.78 -19.27 -10.46
C THR A 137 -26.70 -17.93 -9.75
N GLY A 138 -27.54 -16.97 -10.12
CA GLY A 138 -27.61 -15.68 -9.42
C GLY A 138 -28.00 -15.79 -7.94
N VAL A 139 -28.88 -16.74 -7.59
CA VAL A 139 -29.26 -17.00 -6.20
C VAL A 139 -28.10 -17.63 -5.43
N LEU A 140 -27.42 -18.61 -6.03
CA LEU A 140 -26.27 -19.27 -5.41
C LEU A 140 -25.09 -18.32 -5.20
N ALA A 141 -24.84 -17.45 -6.18
CA ALA A 141 -23.82 -16.42 -6.10
C ALA A 141 -24.06 -15.47 -4.93
N ALA A 142 -25.26 -14.87 -4.86
CA ALA A 142 -25.60 -13.87 -3.84
C ALA A 142 -25.75 -14.46 -2.43
N SER A 143 -26.28 -15.68 -2.30
CA SER A 143 -26.58 -16.28 -0.99
C SER A 143 -25.45 -17.11 -0.39
N LEU A 144 -24.49 -17.59 -1.20
CA LEU A 144 -23.45 -18.51 -0.74
C LEU A 144 -22.05 -18.08 -1.18
N ALA A 145 -21.77 -18.13 -2.49
CA ALA A 145 -20.41 -18.06 -3.00
C ALA A 145 -19.75 -16.70 -2.76
N MET A 146 -20.44 -15.60 -3.08
CA MET A 146 -19.87 -14.25 -2.99
C MET A 146 -19.66 -13.78 -1.55
N PRO A 147 -20.62 -13.96 -0.60
CA PRO A 147 -20.38 -13.64 0.81
C PRO A 147 -19.20 -14.42 1.40
N ALA A 148 -19.10 -15.72 1.09
CA ALA A 148 -18.02 -16.56 1.57
C ALA A 148 -16.67 -16.14 0.97
N ALA A 149 -16.59 -15.95 -0.35
CA ALA A 149 -15.38 -15.49 -1.02
C ALA A 149 -14.92 -14.11 -0.51
N GLN A 150 -15.86 -13.19 -0.25
CA GLN A 150 -15.54 -11.89 0.33
C GLN A 150 -14.98 -12.03 1.74
N ALA A 151 -15.56 -12.88 2.59
CA ALA A 151 -15.06 -13.12 3.93
C ALA A 151 -13.66 -13.74 3.95
N LEU A 152 -13.34 -14.64 3.00
CA LEU A 152 -11.98 -15.17 2.83
C LEU A 152 -10.98 -14.08 2.43
N ARG A 153 -11.38 -13.16 1.53
CA ARG A 153 -10.54 -12.03 1.13
C ARG A 153 -10.30 -11.06 2.28
N ASP A 154 -11.35 -10.71 3.03
CA ASP A 154 -11.26 -9.81 4.19
C ASP A 154 -10.40 -10.40 5.32
N ALA A 155 -10.40 -11.72 5.45
CA ALA A 155 -9.52 -12.45 6.37
C ALA A 155 -8.09 -12.65 5.84
N ALA A 156 -7.81 -12.30 4.58
CA ALA A 156 -6.53 -12.50 3.89
C ALA A 156 -6.08 -13.98 3.85
N ILE A 157 -7.02 -14.89 3.53
CA ILE A 157 -6.77 -16.35 3.56
C ILE A 157 -7.09 -17.09 2.26
N VAL A 158 -7.48 -16.41 1.18
CA VAL A 158 -7.69 -17.03 -0.14
C VAL A 158 -6.43 -17.76 -0.63
N GLY A 159 -5.23 -17.25 -0.29
CA GLY A 159 -3.95 -17.83 -0.68
C GLY A 159 -3.30 -18.76 0.34
N LEU A 160 -4.06 -19.31 1.30
CA LEU A 160 -3.54 -20.34 2.20
C LEU A 160 -3.27 -21.65 1.43
N PRO A 161 -2.26 -22.44 1.84
CA PRO A 161 -2.07 -23.78 1.30
C PRO A 161 -3.35 -24.60 1.47
N LEU A 162 -3.84 -25.23 0.40
CA LEU A 162 -5.01 -26.09 0.46
C LEU A 162 -4.62 -27.51 0.88
N SER A 163 -5.56 -28.26 1.47
CA SER A 163 -5.43 -29.72 1.56
C SER A 163 -5.18 -30.35 0.17
N GLN A 164 -4.54 -31.51 0.13
CA GLN A 164 -4.25 -32.20 -1.13
C GLN A 164 -5.52 -32.46 -1.97
N GLU A 165 -6.63 -32.81 -1.30
CA GLU A 165 -7.91 -33.04 -1.96
C GLU A 165 -8.50 -31.75 -2.55
N ASP A 166 -8.50 -30.65 -1.79
CA ASP A 166 -9.02 -29.36 -2.26
C ASP A 166 -8.13 -28.75 -3.35
N ALA A 167 -6.81 -28.94 -3.27
CA ALA A 167 -5.87 -28.55 -4.32
C ALA A 167 -6.20 -29.28 -5.63
N ALA A 168 -6.33 -30.61 -5.59
CA ALA A 168 -6.68 -31.42 -6.75
C ALA A 168 -8.06 -31.04 -7.33
N ARG A 169 -9.06 -30.77 -6.47
CA ARG A 169 -10.39 -30.32 -6.91
C ARG A 169 -10.33 -28.95 -7.57
N CYS A 170 -9.60 -28.01 -6.97
CA CYS A 170 -9.42 -26.65 -7.50
C CYS A 170 -8.72 -26.68 -8.85
N GLU A 171 -7.64 -27.46 -8.98
CA GLU A 171 -6.90 -27.63 -10.24
C GLU A 171 -7.75 -28.27 -11.33
N GLY A 172 -8.47 -29.35 -11.02
CA GLY A 172 -9.36 -30.00 -11.98
C GLY A 172 -10.49 -29.09 -12.46
N LEU A 173 -11.04 -28.26 -11.57
CA LEU A 173 -12.07 -27.28 -11.94
C LEU A 173 -11.50 -26.12 -12.78
N ALA A 174 -10.31 -25.63 -12.43
CA ALA A 174 -9.63 -24.57 -13.18
C ALA A 174 -9.21 -25.04 -14.58
N ALA A 175 -8.77 -26.30 -14.74
CA ALA A 175 -8.45 -26.89 -16.03
C ALA A 175 -9.67 -26.95 -16.95
N LYS A 176 -10.80 -27.45 -16.44
CA LYS A 176 -12.07 -27.45 -17.18
C LYS A 176 -12.51 -26.04 -17.59
N LEU A 177 -12.34 -25.05 -16.70
CA LEU A 177 -12.69 -23.65 -17.01
C LEU A 177 -11.80 -23.11 -18.14
N SER A 178 -10.51 -23.43 -18.08
CA SER A 178 -9.52 -23.02 -19.08
C SER A 178 -9.85 -23.57 -20.48
N GLU A 179 -10.24 -24.84 -20.58
CA GLU A 179 -10.66 -25.48 -21.84
C GLU A 179 -11.86 -24.77 -22.46
N ARG A 180 -12.79 -24.29 -21.63
CA ARG A 180 -14.00 -23.59 -22.09
C ARG A 180 -13.78 -22.10 -22.36
N THR A 181 -12.64 -21.51 -22.02
CA THR A 181 -12.44 -20.05 -22.06
C THR A 181 -11.94 -19.52 -23.41
N ALA A 182 -11.24 -20.33 -24.20
CA ALA A 182 -10.60 -19.87 -25.43
C ALA A 182 -11.63 -19.40 -26.48
N GLY A 183 -11.52 -18.15 -26.94
CA GLY A 183 -12.40 -17.59 -27.99
C GLY A 183 -13.83 -17.24 -27.54
N VAL A 184 -14.13 -17.37 -26.24
CA VAL A 184 -15.46 -17.13 -25.70
C VAL A 184 -15.80 -15.64 -25.67
N ARG A 185 -17.00 -15.31 -26.19
CA ARG A 185 -17.54 -13.95 -26.17
C ARG A 185 -18.51 -13.69 -25.02
N SER A 186 -19.14 -14.73 -24.45
CA SER A 186 -20.13 -14.65 -23.37
C SER A 186 -19.95 -15.78 -22.37
N ILE A 187 -20.06 -15.48 -21.08
CA ILE A 187 -19.99 -16.44 -19.98
C ILE A 187 -21.34 -17.16 -19.86
N ASP A 188 -21.35 -18.48 -19.99
CA ASP A 188 -22.54 -19.31 -19.78
C ASP A 188 -22.71 -19.68 -18.29
N ASP A 189 -23.87 -20.26 -17.96
CA ASP A 189 -24.22 -20.62 -16.58
C ASP A 189 -23.22 -21.60 -15.95
N GLU A 190 -22.73 -22.56 -16.74
CA GLU A 190 -21.76 -23.57 -16.28
C GLU A 190 -20.41 -22.92 -15.95
N MET A 191 -19.86 -22.08 -16.83
CA MET A 191 -18.65 -21.29 -16.56
C MET A 191 -18.84 -20.45 -15.30
N LEU A 192 -19.99 -19.78 -15.16
CA LEU A 192 -20.24 -18.92 -14.03
C LEU A 192 -20.25 -19.70 -12.71
N ARG A 193 -20.86 -20.89 -12.66
CA ARG A 193 -20.81 -21.78 -11.49
C ARG A 193 -19.40 -22.22 -11.15
N MET A 194 -18.60 -22.57 -12.16
CA MET A 194 -17.19 -22.94 -11.97
C MET A 194 -16.40 -21.77 -11.39
N ILE A 195 -16.59 -20.56 -11.92
CA ILE A 195 -15.95 -19.34 -11.43
C ILE A 195 -16.35 -19.07 -9.97
N LEU A 196 -17.65 -19.13 -9.65
CA LEU A 196 -18.15 -18.90 -8.28
C LEU A 196 -17.57 -19.88 -7.27
N ALA A 197 -17.40 -21.15 -7.65
CA ALA A 197 -16.73 -22.14 -6.81
C ALA A 197 -15.22 -21.84 -6.68
N LEU A 198 -14.54 -21.47 -7.78
CA LEU A 198 -13.11 -21.14 -7.77
C LEU A 198 -12.77 -19.86 -7.00
N MET A 199 -13.70 -18.90 -6.90
CA MET A 199 -13.56 -17.67 -6.08
C MET A 199 -13.29 -17.97 -4.59
N LEU A 200 -13.60 -19.17 -4.11
CA LEU A 200 -13.36 -19.60 -2.74
C LEU A 200 -11.90 -20.05 -2.51
N TYR A 201 -11.15 -20.30 -3.58
CA TYR A 201 -9.83 -20.94 -3.51
C TYR A 201 -8.73 -20.11 -4.16
N ARG A 202 -9.06 -19.28 -5.15
CA ARG A 202 -8.08 -18.57 -5.98
C ARG A 202 -8.47 -17.13 -6.21
N TRP A 203 -7.47 -16.30 -6.39
CA TRP A 203 -7.62 -14.96 -6.95
C TRP A 203 -7.88 -15.03 -8.45
N ALA A 204 -8.55 -14.02 -8.99
CA ALA A 204 -8.92 -13.98 -10.41
C ALA A 204 -7.71 -14.12 -11.35
N TYR A 205 -6.58 -13.49 -11.02
CA TYR A 205 -5.35 -13.56 -11.83
C TYR A 205 -4.69 -14.95 -11.86
N GLN A 206 -5.06 -15.84 -10.94
CA GLN A 206 -4.61 -17.24 -10.94
C GLN A 206 -5.48 -18.13 -11.83
N LEU A 207 -6.57 -17.60 -12.39
CA LEU A 207 -7.52 -18.33 -13.21
C LEU A 207 -7.47 -17.82 -14.65
N ARG A 208 -7.66 -18.73 -15.63
CA ARG A 208 -7.88 -18.36 -17.03
C ARG A 208 -9.34 -17.99 -17.23
N LEU A 209 -9.69 -16.74 -16.98
CA LEU A 209 -11.05 -16.21 -17.14
C LEU A 209 -11.29 -15.66 -18.56
N PRO A 210 -12.51 -15.79 -19.12
CA PRO A 210 -12.91 -15.01 -20.30
C PRO A 210 -12.85 -13.52 -19.99
N VAL A 211 -12.15 -12.73 -20.79
CA VAL A 211 -12.05 -11.26 -20.61
C VAL A 211 -13.28 -10.60 -21.25
N THR A 212 -14.42 -10.85 -20.64
CA THR A 212 -15.73 -10.31 -21.02
C THR A 212 -16.64 -10.27 -19.81
N LEU A 213 -17.57 -9.33 -19.78
CA LEU A 213 -18.69 -9.37 -18.84
C LEU A 213 -19.96 -9.91 -19.50
N GLU A 214 -20.00 -10.14 -20.81
CA GLU A 214 -21.20 -10.69 -21.47
C GLU A 214 -21.62 -12.02 -20.82
N GLY A 215 -22.93 -12.21 -20.65
CA GLY A 215 -23.50 -13.35 -19.93
C GLY A 215 -23.52 -13.22 -18.40
N ILE A 216 -22.92 -12.16 -17.84
CA ILE A 216 -23.07 -11.83 -16.41
C ILE A 216 -24.29 -10.92 -16.20
N ASP A 217 -25.28 -11.43 -15.46
CA ASP A 217 -26.47 -10.68 -15.07
C ASP A 217 -26.14 -9.43 -14.26
N GLN A 218 -27.00 -8.41 -14.35
CA GLN A 218 -26.80 -7.12 -13.69
C GLN A 218 -26.60 -7.25 -12.17
N ALA A 219 -27.31 -8.17 -11.53
CA ALA A 219 -27.22 -8.42 -10.09
C ALA A 219 -25.85 -9.01 -9.66
N LEU A 220 -25.09 -9.59 -10.58
CA LEU A 220 -23.79 -10.23 -10.31
C LEU A 220 -22.60 -9.38 -10.77
N LEU A 221 -22.84 -8.29 -11.49
CA LEU A 221 -21.77 -7.45 -12.05
C LEU A 221 -20.83 -6.91 -10.98
N GLU A 222 -21.37 -6.28 -9.94
CA GLU A 222 -20.55 -5.68 -8.89
C GLU A 222 -19.62 -6.69 -8.21
N PRO A 223 -20.13 -7.79 -7.64
CA PRO A 223 -19.26 -8.76 -6.98
C PRO A 223 -18.33 -9.52 -7.94
N TYR A 224 -18.73 -9.74 -9.19
CA TYR A 224 -17.84 -10.34 -10.20
C TYR A 224 -16.68 -9.40 -10.56
N VAL A 225 -16.97 -8.13 -10.86
CA VAL A 225 -15.94 -7.13 -11.16
C VAL A 225 -15.05 -6.92 -9.95
N GLN A 226 -15.61 -6.87 -8.74
CA GLN A 226 -14.84 -6.78 -7.50
C GLN A 226 -13.86 -7.96 -7.35
N PHE A 227 -14.28 -9.19 -7.70
CA PHE A 227 -13.39 -10.35 -7.71
C PHE A 227 -12.26 -10.20 -8.74
N VAL A 228 -12.59 -9.77 -9.97
CA VAL A 228 -11.62 -9.58 -11.06
C VAL A 228 -10.55 -8.56 -10.70
N ILE A 229 -10.92 -7.41 -10.15
CA ILE A 229 -9.99 -6.32 -9.83
C ILE A 229 -9.34 -6.46 -8.44
N ALA A 230 -9.73 -7.48 -7.67
CA ALA A 230 -9.11 -7.75 -6.38
C ALA A 230 -7.70 -8.32 -6.56
N GLY A 231 -6.79 -7.87 -5.70
CA GLY A 231 -5.41 -8.35 -5.65
C GLY A 231 -5.08 -8.90 -4.25
N PRO A 232 -4.09 -9.80 -4.17
CA PRO A 232 -3.63 -10.33 -2.92
C PRO A 232 -2.92 -9.23 -2.12
N ALA A 233 -2.91 -9.38 -0.80
CA ALA A 233 -2.06 -8.55 0.04
C ALA A 233 -0.59 -8.90 -0.24
N VAL A 234 -0.23 -10.17 -0.17
CA VAL A 234 1.12 -10.72 -0.45
C VAL A 234 0.95 -11.87 -1.44
N PHE A 235 1.85 -11.98 -2.42
CA PHE A 235 1.90 -13.13 -3.33
C PHE A 235 2.36 -14.40 -2.62
N SER A 236 1.69 -15.52 -2.88
CA SER A 236 1.97 -16.78 -2.19
C SER A 236 3.02 -17.61 -2.91
N ASP A 237 2.92 -17.68 -4.24
CA ASP A 237 3.69 -18.61 -5.09
C ASP A 237 4.56 -17.89 -6.13
N VAL A 238 5.66 -18.54 -6.52
CA VAL A 238 6.57 -18.04 -7.55
C VAL A 238 5.84 -17.81 -8.89
N GLY A 239 6.20 -16.73 -9.56
CA GLY A 239 5.67 -16.24 -10.82
C GLY A 239 4.32 -15.51 -10.71
N GLU A 240 3.75 -15.36 -9.52
CA GLU A 240 2.45 -14.68 -9.38
C GLU A 240 2.50 -13.21 -9.76
N ALA A 241 3.55 -12.50 -9.36
CA ALA A 241 3.74 -11.10 -9.71
C ALA A 241 3.82 -10.90 -11.24
N ASP A 242 4.50 -11.81 -11.94
CA ASP A 242 4.65 -11.79 -13.40
C ASP A 242 3.33 -12.11 -14.12
N ARG A 243 2.46 -12.92 -13.51
CA ARG A 243 1.10 -13.21 -14.03
C ARG A 243 0.12 -12.07 -13.78
N TYR A 244 0.28 -11.33 -12.69
CA TYR A 244 -0.69 -10.31 -12.25
C TYR A 244 -0.83 -9.15 -13.23
N VAL A 245 0.27 -8.56 -13.70
CA VAL A 245 0.21 -7.37 -14.58
C VAL A 245 -0.41 -7.68 -15.95
N PRO A 246 -0.01 -8.74 -16.68
CA PRO A 246 -0.66 -9.11 -17.94
C PRO A 246 -2.16 -9.38 -17.79
N PHE A 247 -2.56 -10.04 -16.70
CA PHE A 247 -3.97 -10.26 -16.37
C PHE A 247 -4.72 -8.92 -16.19
N MET A 248 -4.20 -8.04 -15.35
CA MET A 248 -4.83 -6.75 -15.09
C MET A 248 -4.84 -5.84 -16.32
N ASN A 249 -3.81 -5.88 -17.17
CA ASN A 249 -3.77 -5.16 -18.44
C ASN A 249 -4.90 -5.63 -19.37
N SER A 250 -5.05 -6.94 -19.55
CA SER A 250 -6.09 -7.51 -20.42
C SER A 250 -7.48 -7.08 -19.97
N TRP A 251 -7.74 -7.13 -18.66
CA TRP A 251 -9.01 -6.67 -18.10
C TRP A 251 -9.19 -5.17 -18.22
N LEU A 252 -8.14 -4.37 -17.98
CA LEU A 252 -8.24 -2.92 -18.15
C LEU A 252 -8.43 -2.52 -19.60
N ASP A 253 -7.87 -3.23 -20.58
CA ASP A 253 -8.13 -3.01 -22.00
C ASP A 253 -9.62 -3.18 -22.33
N TYR A 254 -10.20 -4.26 -21.83
CA TYR A 254 -11.63 -4.52 -21.98
C TYR A 254 -12.47 -3.46 -21.27
N LEU A 255 -12.24 -3.25 -19.97
CA LEU A 255 -13.04 -2.31 -19.17
C LEU A 255 -12.91 -0.88 -19.68
N HIS A 256 -11.71 -0.43 -20.05
CA HIS A 256 -11.49 0.89 -20.62
C HIS A 256 -12.29 1.08 -21.90
N ARG A 257 -12.18 0.15 -22.86
CA ARG A 257 -12.92 0.22 -24.12
C ARG A 257 -14.42 0.27 -23.88
N GLU A 258 -14.96 -0.66 -23.09
CA GLU A 258 -16.39 -0.78 -22.93
C GLU A 258 -17.02 0.35 -22.10
N ILE A 259 -16.34 0.82 -21.05
CA ILE A 259 -16.82 1.95 -20.22
C ILE A 259 -16.87 3.24 -21.05
N LEU A 260 -15.84 3.51 -21.84
CA LEU A 260 -15.77 4.74 -22.63
C LEU A 260 -16.69 4.71 -23.85
N ALA A 261 -16.85 3.55 -24.50
CA ALA A 261 -17.74 3.40 -25.65
C ALA A 261 -19.23 3.48 -25.29
N ASN A 262 -19.59 3.17 -24.04
CA ASN A 262 -20.98 3.05 -23.60
C ASN A 262 -21.31 3.96 -22.39
N PRO A 263 -21.16 5.29 -22.49
CA PRO A 263 -21.27 6.24 -21.37
C PRO A 263 -22.59 6.18 -20.60
N GLN A 264 -23.70 5.95 -21.30
CA GLN A 264 -25.07 6.04 -20.76
C GLN A 264 -25.64 4.69 -20.32
N ALA A 265 -24.95 3.59 -20.61
CA ALA A 265 -25.43 2.26 -20.28
C ALA A 265 -25.29 1.99 -18.77
N GLN A 266 -26.41 1.67 -18.11
CA GLN A 266 -26.46 1.42 -16.66
C GLN A 266 -25.44 0.35 -16.21
N ARG A 267 -25.27 -0.70 -17.02
CA ARG A 267 -24.26 -1.75 -16.83
C ARG A 267 -22.88 -1.17 -16.57
N TRP A 268 -22.43 -0.28 -17.46
CA TRP A 268 -21.09 0.30 -17.40
C TRP A 268 -20.96 1.38 -16.32
N ALA A 269 -22.06 2.03 -15.93
CA ALA A 269 -22.09 2.88 -14.74
C ALA A 269 -21.82 2.10 -13.44
N ILE A 270 -22.41 0.90 -13.30
CA ILE A 270 -22.15 -0.01 -12.16
C ILE A 270 -20.67 -0.42 -12.15
N VAL A 271 -20.16 -0.92 -13.28
CA VAL A 271 -18.77 -1.36 -13.41
C VAL A 271 -17.79 -0.24 -13.06
N ARG A 272 -18.03 0.98 -13.55
CA ARG A 272 -17.21 2.16 -13.26
C ARG A 272 -17.23 2.53 -11.77
N SER A 273 -18.39 2.47 -11.13
CA SER A 273 -18.53 2.70 -9.68
C SER A 273 -17.72 1.69 -8.87
N VAL A 274 -17.79 0.41 -9.25
CA VAL A 274 -17.05 -0.67 -8.56
C VAL A 274 -15.54 -0.51 -8.77
N PHE A 275 -15.11 -0.23 -10.00
CA PHE A 275 -13.71 0.01 -10.32
C PHE A 275 -13.11 1.15 -9.50
N THR A 276 -13.78 2.32 -9.47
CA THR A 276 -13.31 3.49 -8.73
C THR A 276 -13.31 3.28 -7.22
N ARG A 277 -14.24 2.48 -6.69
CA ARG A 277 -14.33 2.20 -5.25
C ARG A 277 -13.35 1.15 -4.76
N TRP A 278 -13.13 0.09 -5.55
CA TRP A 278 -12.45 -1.13 -5.08
C TRP A 278 -11.13 -1.43 -5.79
N GLY A 279 -10.79 -0.71 -6.86
CA GLY A 279 -9.53 -0.89 -7.58
C GLY A 279 -8.31 -0.66 -6.69
N LYS A 280 -7.49 -1.70 -6.52
CA LYS A 280 -6.21 -1.67 -5.80
C LYS A 280 -5.10 -2.10 -6.73
N PHE A 281 -4.08 -1.26 -6.87
CA PHE A 281 -3.01 -1.45 -7.84
C PHE A 281 -1.64 -1.67 -7.21
N ILE A 282 -1.56 -1.76 -5.88
CA ILE A 282 -0.33 -2.06 -5.13
C ILE A 282 0.38 -3.33 -5.68
N PRO A 283 -0.29 -4.45 -6.00
CA PRO A 283 0.41 -5.62 -6.52
C PRO A 283 1.11 -5.39 -7.87
N ALA A 284 0.66 -4.39 -8.65
CA ALA A 284 1.33 -3.98 -9.90
C ALA A 284 2.67 -3.25 -9.67
N TYR A 285 3.06 -2.99 -8.43
CA TYR A 285 4.39 -2.46 -8.12
C TYR A 285 5.48 -3.54 -8.12
N PHE A 286 5.14 -4.78 -7.77
CA PHE A 286 6.14 -5.80 -7.45
C PHE A 286 6.51 -6.68 -8.64
N ASN A 287 6.80 -6.08 -9.79
CA ASN A 287 7.20 -6.77 -11.02
C ASN A 287 8.28 -5.98 -11.77
N SER A 288 8.81 -6.57 -12.85
CA SER A 288 9.85 -5.98 -13.70
C SER A 288 9.34 -5.59 -15.09
N VAL A 289 8.07 -5.20 -15.25
CA VAL A 289 7.50 -4.81 -16.56
C VAL A 289 7.09 -3.33 -16.63
N ASN A 290 6.92 -2.80 -17.85
CA ASN A 290 6.41 -1.45 -18.03
C ASN A 290 4.89 -1.42 -17.72
N VAL A 291 4.53 -0.72 -16.66
CA VAL A 291 3.13 -0.59 -16.21
C VAL A 291 2.41 0.63 -16.76
N ARG A 292 3.06 1.44 -17.62
CA ARG A 292 2.43 2.64 -18.19
C ARG A 292 1.08 2.37 -18.85
N PRO A 293 0.91 1.37 -19.73
CA PRO A 293 -0.39 1.11 -20.36
C PRO A 293 -1.51 0.81 -19.35
N LEU A 294 -1.17 0.18 -18.22
CA LEU A 294 -2.10 -0.12 -17.14
C LEU A 294 -2.61 1.17 -16.49
N TYR A 295 -1.67 2.07 -16.16
CA TYR A 295 -1.94 3.29 -15.42
C TYR A 295 -2.61 4.37 -16.26
N GLU A 296 -2.31 4.47 -17.55
CA GLU A 296 -3.04 5.36 -18.47
C GLU A 296 -4.53 5.00 -18.52
N LYS A 297 -4.86 3.72 -18.73
CA LYS A 297 -6.25 3.24 -18.75
C LYS A 297 -6.95 3.44 -17.40
N ARG A 298 -6.25 3.18 -16.29
CA ARG A 298 -6.76 3.48 -14.95
C ARG A 298 -7.10 4.97 -14.82
N GLY A 299 -6.18 5.85 -15.22
CA GLY A 299 -6.36 7.30 -15.20
C GLY A 299 -7.57 7.73 -16.03
N ASP A 300 -7.68 7.23 -17.25
CA ASP A 300 -8.75 7.58 -18.19
C ASP A 300 -10.13 7.11 -17.69
N ILE A 301 -10.25 5.90 -17.11
CA ILE A 301 -11.50 5.43 -16.48
C ILE A 301 -11.90 6.33 -15.29
N ILE A 302 -10.94 6.71 -14.44
CA ILE A 302 -11.22 7.58 -13.29
C ILE A 302 -11.64 8.97 -13.77
N GLU A 303 -10.90 9.56 -14.70
CA GLU A 303 -11.23 10.87 -15.29
C GLU A 303 -12.64 10.85 -15.90
N PHE A 304 -12.93 9.83 -16.70
CA PHE A 304 -14.25 9.64 -17.30
C PHE A 304 -15.35 9.53 -16.24
N SER A 305 -15.10 8.78 -15.16
CA SER A 305 -16.03 8.68 -14.04
C SER A 305 -16.30 10.03 -13.38
N LEU A 306 -15.26 10.83 -13.15
CA LEU A 306 -15.42 12.15 -12.53
C LEU A 306 -16.21 13.09 -13.43
N ARG A 307 -15.93 13.13 -14.74
CA ARG A 307 -16.70 13.94 -15.70
C ARG A 307 -18.18 13.56 -15.73
N GLN A 308 -18.47 12.27 -15.71
CA GLN A 308 -19.84 11.74 -15.69
C GLN A 308 -20.58 12.07 -14.39
N ASN A 309 -19.85 12.39 -13.32
CA ASN A 309 -20.41 12.89 -12.06
C ASN A 309 -20.39 14.44 -11.98
N GLY A 310 -20.18 15.14 -13.09
CA GLY A 310 -20.29 16.61 -13.17
C GLY A 310 -19.05 17.39 -12.69
N PHE A 311 -17.92 16.71 -12.44
CA PHE A 311 -16.72 17.39 -11.96
C PHE A 311 -15.97 18.13 -13.10
N PRO A 312 -15.62 19.42 -12.92
CA PRO A 312 -14.85 20.18 -13.90
C PRO A 312 -13.36 19.85 -13.80
N ILE A 313 -12.96 18.79 -14.49
CA ILE A 313 -11.59 18.27 -14.53
C ILE A 313 -10.62 19.30 -15.11
N ASP A 314 -10.94 19.82 -16.29
CA ASP A 314 -10.14 20.85 -16.94
C ASP A 314 -10.45 22.23 -16.36
N TYR A 315 -9.44 23.09 -16.37
CA TYR A 315 -9.56 24.47 -15.92
C TYR A 315 -8.46 25.31 -16.56
N GLN A 316 -8.85 26.47 -17.07
CA GLN A 316 -7.91 27.44 -17.60
C GLN A 316 -7.46 28.37 -16.48
N MET A 317 -6.19 28.26 -16.09
CA MET A 317 -5.61 29.16 -15.11
C MET A 317 -5.56 30.60 -15.66
N PRO A 318 -5.82 31.64 -14.84
CA PRO A 318 -5.67 33.01 -15.27
C PRO A 318 -4.20 33.31 -15.65
N PRO A 319 -3.93 34.34 -16.47
CA PRO A 319 -2.57 34.79 -16.72
C PRO A 319 -1.83 35.08 -15.41
N ARG A 320 -0.55 34.70 -15.34
CA ARG A 320 0.27 34.90 -14.14
C ARG A 320 0.52 36.40 -13.92
N PRO A 321 0.22 36.96 -12.74
CA PRO A 321 0.61 38.33 -12.40
C PRO A 321 2.13 38.53 -12.48
N ALA A 322 2.58 39.64 -13.06
CA ALA A 322 4.00 39.98 -13.15
C ALA A 322 4.60 40.30 -11.77
N GLY A 323 5.90 40.04 -11.59
CA GLY A 323 6.66 40.47 -10.41
C GLY A 323 6.38 39.73 -9.10
N ARG A 324 5.40 38.81 -9.03
CA ARG A 324 5.19 37.98 -7.82
C ARG A 324 6.16 36.80 -7.74
N LYS A 325 6.32 36.26 -6.53
CA LYS A 325 7.02 34.99 -6.27
C LYS A 325 6.37 33.82 -7.00
N ILE A 326 7.14 32.77 -7.27
CA ILE A 326 6.65 31.50 -7.80
C ILE A 326 5.84 30.81 -6.71
N ARG A 327 4.53 30.67 -6.91
CA ARG A 327 3.66 29.99 -5.93
C ARG A 327 3.75 28.48 -6.11
N PHE A 328 4.30 27.81 -5.11
CA PHE A 328 4.55 26.39 -5.10
C PHE A 328 3.65 25.71 -4.07
N GLY A 329 2.59 25.06 -4.55
CA GLY A 329 1.69 24.26 -3.74
C GLY A 329 2.26 22.86 -3.48
N VAL A 330 2.08 22.34 -2.27
CA VAL A 330 2.35 20.94 -1.93
C VAL A 330 1.06 20.32 -1.40
N LEU A 331 0.53 19.32 -2.09
CA LEU A 331 -0.69 18.64 -1.68
C LEU A 331 -0.36 17.26 -1.11
N ALA A 332 -0.70 17.07 0.16
CA ALA A 332 -0.56 15.80 0.86
C ALA A 332 -1.86 15.44 1.61
N ALA A 333 -2.08 14.15 1.87
CA ALA A 333 -3.18 13.73 2.74
C ALA A 333 -2.95 14.19 4.19
N HIS A 334 -1.70 14.13 4.67
CA HIS A 334 -1.26 14.54 5.99
C HIS A 334 0.25 14.83 6.01
N TYR A 335 0.76 15.48 7.06
CA TYR A 335 2.20 15.72 7.28
C TYR A 335 2.74 15.02 8.54
N ALA A 336 2.19 13.84 8.89
CA ALA A 336 2.73 12.96 9.91
C ALA A 336 4.02 12.23 9.44
N PRO A 337 4.82 11.65 10.37
CA PRO A 337 6.02 10.87 10.03
C PRO A 337 5.68 9.70 9.11
N ALA A 338 6.15 9.80 7.86
CA ALA A 338 6.00 8.79 6.83
C ALA A 338 7.09 8.99 5.76
N PRO A 339 7.50 7.95 5.03
CA PRO A 339 8.43 8.06 3.91
C PRO A 339 8.07 9.18 2.93
N GLU A 340 6.79 9.31 2.56
CA GLU A 340 6.32 10.34 1.64
C GLU A 340 6.54 11.76 2.21
N THR A 341 6.28 11.96 3.52
CA THR A 341 6.49 13.26 4.18
C THR A 341 7.96 13.64 4.20
N PHE A 342 8.87 12.71 4.55
CA PHE A 342 10.31 12.97 4.60
C PHE A 342 10.89 13.28 3.22
N ALA A 343 10.41 12.60 2.17
CA ALA A 343 10.81 12.86 0.79
C ALA A 343 10.25 14.18 0.28
N ALA A 344 8.97 14.46 0.52
CA ALA A 344 8.33 15.69 0.08
C ALA A 344 8.92 16.92 0.77
N LEU A 345 9.24 16.84 2.06
CA LEU A 345 9.89 17.92 2.80
C LEU A 345 11.22 18.32 2.15
N ALA A 346 12.03 17.35 1.69
CA ALA A 346 13.31 17.63 1.03
C ALA A 346 13.16 18.42 -0.29
N VAL A 347 11.99 18.37 -0.94
CA VAL A 347 11.71 19.12 -2.18
C VAL A 347 11.52 20.62 -1.90
N TYR A 348 10.88 20.98 -0.79
CA TYR A 348 10.46 22.36 -0.53
C TYR A 348 11.14 23.06 0.64
N GLU A 349 11.80 22.32 1.54
CA GLU A 349 12.36 22.86 2.80
C GLU A 349 13.31 24.04 2.58
N HIS A 350 14.09 24.00 1.51
CA HIS A 350 15.09 25.01 1.18
C HIS A 350 14.91 25.59 -0.23
N LEU A 351 13.66 25.66 -0.70
CA LEU A 351 13.39 26.33 -1.98
C LEU A 351 13.92 27.78 -1.97
N PRO A 352 14.42 28.27 -3.12
CA PRO A 352 14.95 29.62 -3.20
C PRO A 352 13.92 30.71 -2.84
N ALA A 353 14.40 31.89 -2.42
CA ALA A 353 13.55 32.94 -1.85
C ALA A 353 12.52 33.57 -2.81
N ASP A 354 12.68 33.37 -4.12
CA ASP A 354 11.72 33.71 -5.17
C ASP A 354 10.52 32.76 -5.22
N PHE A 355 10.50 31.69 -4.41
CA PHE A 355 9.34 30.81 -4.20
C PHE A 355 8.50 31.24 -2.99
N GLU A 356 7.20 31.01 -3.08
CA GLU A 356 6.22 31.11 -2.00
C GLU A 356 5.54 29.74 -1.84
N THR A 357 5.92 28.98 -0.81
CA THR A 357 5.40 27.63 -0.57
C THR A 357 4.07 27.66 0.17
N ILE A 358 3.09 26.90 -0.32
CA ILE A 358 1.77 26.72 0.29
C ILE A 358 1.52 25.22 0.50
N LEU A 359 1.30 24.80 1.74
CA LEU A 359 1.00 23.40 2.06
C LEU A 359 -0.51 23.19 2.13
N TYR A 360 -1.02 22.16 1.47
CA TYR A 360 -2.40 21.69 1.57
C TYR A 360 -2.43 20.32 2.25
N THR A 361 -3.32 20.16 3.23
CA THR A 361 -3.56 18.88 3.91
C THR A 361 -5.05 18.54 3.93
N LEU A 362 -5.38 17.26 3.80
CA LEU A 362 -6.75 16.76 4.02
C LEU A 362 -7.03 16.45 5.49
N GLN A 363 -5.98 16.09 6.23
CA GLN A 363 -6.05 15.66 7.61
C GLN A 363 -4.90 16.29 8.40
N PRO A 364 -5.17 17.40 9.11
CA PRO A 364 -4.24 17.90 10.13
C PRO A 364 -4.02 16.84 11.21
N THR A 365 -2.78 16.72 11.66
CA THR A 365 -2.36 15.67 12.61
C THR A 365 -1.93 16.23 13.96
N GLY A 366 -1.54 17.50 14.01
CA GLY A 366 -0.98 18.11 15.23
C GLY A 366 0.35 17.49 15.66
N HIS A 367 0.99 16.71 14.79
CA HIS A 367 2.29 16.10 15.07
C HIS A 367 3.41 17.14 14.98
N ARG A 368 4.47 17.01 15.79
CA ARG A 368 5.63 17.93 15.77
C ARG A 368 6.25 18.11 14.37
N LEU A 369 6.29 17.04 13.57
CA LEU A 369 6.77 17.07 12.18
C LEU A 369 5.86 17.91 11.28
N GLU A 370 4.54 17.90 11.50
CA GLU A 370 3.60 18.75 10.76
C GLU A 370 3.82 20.23 11.10
N ASP A 371 4.08 20.55 12.37
CA ASP A 371 4.43 21.92 12.78
C ASP A 371 5.77 22.36 12.17
N TYR A 372 6.75 21.45 12.09
CA TYR A 372 8.00 21.72 11.37
C TYR A 372 7.75 21.98 9.89
N CYS A 373 7.00 21.11 9.20
CA CYS A 373 6.61 21.30 7.80
C CYS A 373 5.92 22.65 7.59
N ARG A 374 4.96 23.01 8.46
CA ARG A 374 4.27 24.30 8.45
C ARG A 374 5.24 25.48 8.58
N SER A 375 6.27 25.37 9.44
CA SER A 375 7.27 26.43 9.63
C SER A 375 8.12 26.72 8.38
N LYS A 376 8.15 25.79 7.41
CA LYS A 376 8.88 25.91 6.14
C LYS A 376 8.02 26.44 4.99
N ALA A 377 6.79 26.85 5.27
CA ALA A 377 5.86 27.34 4.26
C ALA A 377 5.27 28.69 4.64
N ALA A 378 4.90 29.48 3.63
CA ALA A 378 4.22 30.76 3.84
C ALA A 378 2.77 30.55 4.33
N LYS A 379 2.14 29.44 3.92
CA LYS A 379 0.77 29.09 4.29
C LYS A 379 0.62 27.58 4.51
N PHE A 380 -0.27 27.23 5.43
CA PHE A 380 -0.70 25.85 5.67
C PHE A 380 -2.23 25.82 5.69
N VAL A 381 -2.82 25.11 4.73
CA VAL A 381 -4.24 25.10 4.44
C VAL A 381 -4.80 23.71 4.73
N ALA A 382 -5.59 23.61 5.79
CA ALA A 382 -6.46 22.45 6.01
C ALA A 382 -7.64 22.55 5.04
N LEU A 383 -7.71 21.60 4.11
CA LEU A 383 -8.75 21.58 3.09
C LEU A 383 -10.11 21.16 3.70
N PRO A 384 -11.23 21.75 3.25
CA PRO A 384 -12.56 21.37 3.70
C PRO A 384 -12.90 19.95 3.27
N GLN A 385 -13.95 19.36 3.85
CA GLN A 385 -14.39 18.00 3.50
C GLN A 385 -15.02 17.92 2.11
N ASP A 386 -15.70 18.98 1.66
CA ASP A 386 -16.39 19.01 0.37
C ASP A 386 -15.40 19.15 -0.81
N MET A 387 -15.51 18.25 -1.79
CA MET A 387 -14.58 18.17 -2.91
C MET A 387 -14.63 19.40 -3.82
N ALA A 388 -15.82 19.98 -4.06
CA ALA A 388 -15.93 21.17 -4.90
C ALA A 388 -15.24 22.37 -4.21
N GLN A 389 -15.41 22.51 -2.90
CA GLN A 389 -14.69 23.51 -2.12
C GLN A 389 -13.17 23.27 -2.09
N GLN A 390 -12.71 22.02 -2.01
CA GLN A 390 -11.28 21.69 -2.12
C GLN A 390 -10.69 22.19 -3.44
N ILE A 391 -11.37 21.89 -4.55
CA ILE A 391 -10.95 22.27 -5.90
C ILE A 391 -10.91 23.80 -6.05
N SER A 392 -11.98 24.48 -5.67
CA SER A 392 -12.07 25.95 -5.74
C SER A 392 -10.99 26.61 -4.90
N ARG A 393 -10.80 26.14 -3.65
CA ARG A 393 -9.81 26.68 -2.72
C ARG A 393 -8.39 26.62 -3.27
N ILE A 394 -8.00 25.50 -3.89
CA ILE A 394 -6.65 25.37 -4.47
C ILE A 394 -6.51 26.26 -5.72
N ARG A 395 -7.53 26.35 -6.56
CA ARG A 395 -7.52 27.21 -7.76
C ARG A 395 -7.44 28.70 -7.40
N GLU A 396 -8.12 29.13 -6.34
CA GLU A 396 -8.08 30.52 -5.82
C GLU A 396 -6.69 30.98 -5.41
N ASP A 397 -5.81 30.07 -4.96
CA ASP A 397 -4.44 30.41 -4.59
C ASP A 397 -3.52 30.65 -5.82
N ASP A 398 -4.04 30.43 -7.04
CA ASP A 398 -3.39 30.77 -8.32
C ASP A 398 -1.96 30.19 -8.43
N LEU A 399 -1.83 28.89 -8.19
CA LEU A 399 -0.52 28.23 -8.13
C LEU A 399 0.19 28.22 -9.49
N ASP A 400 1.50 28.46 -9.46
CA ASP A 400 2.35 28.23 -10.63
C ASP A 400 2.68 26.74 -10.74
N ILE A 401 3.01 26.11 -9.61
CA ILE A 401 3.32 24.69 -9.53
C ILE A 401 2.53 24.04 -8.40
N LEU A 402 1.99 22.84 -8.64
CA LEU A 402 1.45 21.97 -7.60
C LEU A 402 2.21 20.64 -7.58
N PHE A 403 2.90 20.38 -6.47
CA PHE A 403 3.57 19.13 -6.17
C PHE A 403 2.63 18.18 -5.42
N ILE A 404 2.29 17.05 -6.03
CA ILE A 404 1.47 16.00 -5.44
C ILE A 404 2.38 15.06 -4.64
N ALA A 405 2.36 15.20 -3.31
CA ALA A 405 3.25 14.50 -2.39
C ALA A 405 2.73 13.13 -1.93
N THR A 406 1.42 12.90 -2.00
CA THR A 406 0.81 11.60 -1.62
C THR A 406 0.83 10.63 -2.79
N ASN A 407 1.00 9.34 -2.51
CA ASN A 407 0.86 8.28 -3.50
C ASN A 407 -0.55 8.30 -4.13
N VAL A 408 -0.62 8.45 -5.46
CA VAL A 408 -1.87 8.45 -6.23
C VAL A 408 -2.03 7.23 -7.15
N THR A 409 -1.08 6.30 -7.08
CA THR A 409 -1.00 5.11 -7.93
C THR A 409 -1.43 3.82 -7.24
N ALA A 410 -1.54 3.81 -5.90
CA ALA A 410 -1.88 2.62 -5.13
C ALA A 410 -3.39 2.34 -5.12
N VAL A 411 -4.17 3.38 -4.85
CA VAL A 411 -5.62 3.37 -4.68
C VAL A 411 -6.20 4.71 -5.16
N LEU A 412 -7.51 4.75 -5.43
CA LEU A 412 -8.21 6.02 -5.63
C LEU A 412 -8.52 6.67 -4.26
N ASN A 413 -7.57 7.44 -3.73
CA ASN A 413 -7.78 8.28 -2.56
C ASN A 413 -8.19 9.70 -2.96
N GLN A 414 -8.58 10.52 -1.98
CA GLN A 414 -9.02 11.89 -2.22
C GLN A 414 -7.94 12.77 -2.89
N VAL A 415 -6.66 12.59 -2.56
CA VAL A 415 -5.56 13.30 -3.24
C VAL A 415 -5.44 12.89 -4.70
N CYS A 416 -5.64 11.60 -5.01
CA CYS A 416 -5.68 11.09 -6.38
C CYS A 416 -6.83 11.74 -7.17
N ILE A 417 -8.01 11.89 -6.57
CA ILE A 417 -9.12 12.60 -7.20
C ILE A 417 -8.75 14.06 -7.47
N LEU A 418 -8.20 14.78 -6.48
CA LEU A 418 -7.74 16.16 -6.67
C LEU A 418 -6.68 16.27 -7.77
N ALA A 419 -5.73 15.34 -7.83
CA ALA A 419 -4.68 15.30 -8.86
C ALA A 419 -5.24 15.09 -10.28
N MET A 420 -6.45 14.53 -10.44
CA MET A 420 -7.12 14.45 -11.74
C MET A 420 -7.50 15.84 -12.27
N HIS A 421 -7.80 16.80 -11.38
CA HIS A 421 -8.16 18.14 -11.77
C HIS A 421 -6.94 18.97 -12.17
N ARG A 422 -7.16 19.93 -13.06
CA ARG A 422 -6.21 21.03 -13.28
C ARG A 422 -6.36 22.04 -12.14
N LEU A 423 -5.36 22.08 -11.26
CA LEU A 423 -5.30 22.87 -10.02
C LEU A 423 -4.11 23.86 -9.98
N ALA A 424 -3.10 23.69 -10.84
CA ALA A 424 -2.03 24.67 -11.07
C ALA A 424 -1.66 24.76 -12.56
N ARG A 425 -0.88 25.80 -12.92
CA ARG A 425 -0.32 25.96 -14.28
C ARG A 425 0.57 24.78 -14.66
N HIS A 426 1.34 24.27 -13.71
CA HIS A 426 2.16 23.07 -13.85
C HIS A 426 1.90 22.12 -12.67
N GLN A 427 1.55 20.87 -12.93
CA GLN A 427 1.34 19.84 -11.91
C GLN A 427 2.41 18.76 -12.04
N THR A 428 2.96 18.38 -10.90
CA THR A 428 4.09 17.45 -10.85
C THR A 428 3.96 16.51 -9.67
N THR A 429 4.55 15.34 -9.80
CA THR A 429 4.75 14.41 -8.68
C THR A 429 6.18 13.89 -8.70
N SER A 430 6.50 12.98 -7.78
CA SER A 430 7.80 12.34 -7.69
C SER A 430 7.63 10.97 -7.02
N VAL A 431 8.67 10.51 -6.34
CA VAL A 431 8.85 9.21 -5.71
C VAL A 431 7.76 8.81 -4.69
N GLY A 432 6.88 9.73 -4.28
CA GLY A 432 5.65 9.40 -3.56
C GLY A 432 4.75 8.43 -4.34
N SER A 433 4.78 8.49 -5.68
CA SER A 433 4.15 7.51 -6.58
C SER A 433 5.25 6.80 -7.37
N VAL A 434 5.51 5.53 -7.09
CA VAL A 434 6.68 4.77 -7.59
C VAL A 434 6.53 4.21 -9.02
N VAL A 435 5.50 4.66 -9.72
CA VAL A 435 5.18 4.37 -11.12
C VAL A 435 4.51 5.62 -11.70
N THR A 436 4.37 5.70 -13.03
CA THR A 436 3.54 6.73 -13.67
C THR A 436 2.16 6.83 -13.04
N THR A 437 1.68 8.06 -12.84
CA THR A 437 0.32 8.30 -12.37
C THR A 437 -0.71 7.90 -13.40
N GLY A 438 -0.34 7.95 -14.68
CA GLY A 438 -1.24 7.81 -15.82
C GLY A 438 -2.27 8.93 -15.91
N ILE A 439 -2.14 10.01 -15.13
CA ILE A 439 -3.10 11.12 -15.07
C ILE A 439 -2.77 12.13 -16.16
N ARG A 440 -3.75 12.48 -17.01
CA ARG A 440 -3.59 13.45 -18.10
C ARG A 440 -3.16 14.84 -17.62
N ASN A 441 -3.68 15.26 -16.47
CA ASN A 441 -3.38 16.56 -15.88
C ASN A 441 -2.08 16.58 -15.05
N MET A 442 -1.33 15.48 -14.97
CA MET A 442 0.01 15.47 -14.38
C MET A 442 1.03 15.77 -15.47
N ASP A 443 1.62 16.97 -15.46
CA ASP A 443 2.48 17.43 -16.55
C ASP A 443 3.87 16.79 -16.48
N SER A 444 4.41 16.63 -15.25
CA SER A 444 5.75 16.08 -15.06
C SER A 444 5.88 15.10 -13.90
N TYR A 445 6.92 14.29 -13.99
CA TYR A 445 7.39 13.42 -12.93
C TYR A 445 8.85 13.78 -12.62
N LEU A 446 9.11 14.28 -11.41
CA LEU A 446 10.45 14.59 -10.93
C LEU A 446 11.16 13.31 -10.48
N SER A 447 12.26 12.98 -11.14
CA SER A 447 13.09 11.80 -10.87
C SER A 447 14.58 12.20 -10.89
N GLY A 448 15.48 11.22 -10.86
CA GLY A 448 16.93 11.41 -10.85
C GLY A 448 17.63 10.50 -11.85
N LYS A 449 18.71 10.98 -12.46
CA LYS A 449 19.47 10.24 -13.50
C LYS A 449 19.96 8.87 -13.02
N LEU A 450 20.33 8.72 -11.75
CA LEU A 450 20.75 7.42 -11.21
C LEU A 450 19.58 6.47 -10.95
N THR A 451 18.38 7.02 -10.72
CA THR A 451 17.16 6.25 -10.45
C THR A 451 16.42 5.84 -11.73
N GLU A 452 16.70 6.50 -12.86
CA GLU A 452 16.20 6.12 -14.18
C GLU A 452 17.36 5.57 -15.04
N PRO A 453 17.81 4.33 -14.79
CA PRO A 453 18.99 3.78 -15.47
C PRO A 453 18.73 3.39 -16.93
N ASP A 454 17.46 3.31 -17.34
CA ASP A 454 17.09 3.01 -18.71
C ASP A 454 17.21 4.26 -19.61
N PRO A 455 18.00 4.22 -20.69
CA PRO A 455 18.04 5.30 -21.69
C PRO A 455 16.67 5.68 -22.25
N GLU A 456 15.71 4.74 -22.27
CA GLU A 456 14.34 4.93 -22.74
C GLU A 456 13.35 5.21 -21.60
N ALA A 457 13.81 5.64 -20.41
CA ALA A 457 12.97 5.81 -19.23
C ALA A 457 11.69 6.64 -19.47
N GLN A 458 11.73 7.64 -20.37
CA GLN A 458 10.55 8.44 -20.73
C GLN A 458 9.39 7.59 -21.28
N THR A 459 9.66 6.43 -21.89
CA THR A 459 8.61 5.50 -22.36
C THR A 459 7.82 4.86 -21.22
N HIS A 460 8.33 4.90 -19.99
CA HIS A 460 7.69 4.38 -18.78
C HIS A 460 6.67 5.36 -18.16
N TYR A 461 6.63 6.60 -18.63
CA TYR A 461 5.84 7.67 -18.03
C TYR A 461 4.88 8.32 -19.01
N ARG A 462 3.69 8.69 -18.51
CA ARG A 462 2.76 9.54 -19.26
C ARG A 462 3.22 10.99 -19.15
N GLU A 463 3.69 11.34 -17.96
CA GLU A 463 4.29 12.61 -17.60
C GLU A 463 5.63 12.83 -18.30
N LYS A 464 6.02 14.09 -18.49
CA LYS A 464 7.38 14.43 -18.88
C LYS A 464 8.34 14.20 -17.70
N LEU A 465 9.41 13.43 -17.92
CA LEU A 465 10.44 13.25 -16.90
C LEU A 465 11.25 14.54 -16.71
N LEU A 466 11.41 14.95 -15.46
CA LEU A 466 12.35 15.99 -15.03
C LEU A 466 13.44 15.31 -14.21
N LEU A 467 14.68 15.30 -14.72
CA LEU A 467 15.76 14.52 -14.14
C LEU A 467 16.74 15.42 -13.37
N LEU A 468 16.85 15.19 -12.07
CA LEU A 468 17.92 15.71 -11.22
C LEU A 468 19.22 14.95 -11.48
N ASP A 469 20.36 15.60 -11.26
CA ASP A 469 21.63 14.91 -11.13
C ASP A 469 21.62 14.09 -9.82
N GLY A 470 22.01 12.81 -9.89
CA GLY A 470 21.98 11.90 -8.74
C GLY A 470 20.68 11.09 -8.62
N PRO A 471 20.34 10.61 -7.41
CA PRO A 471 19.13 9.83 -7.15
C PRO A 471 17.88 10.72 -7.11
N ALA A 472 16.72 10.13 -7.42
CA ALA A 472 15.42 10.80 -7.33
C ALA A 472 14.98 11.11 -5.88
N HIS A 473 15.59 10.43 -4.91
CA HIS A 473 15.21 10.49 -3.51
C HIS A 473 16.18 11.36 -2.72
N CYS A 474 15.63 12.25 -1.92
CA CYS A 474 16.32 12.88 -0.81
C CYS A 474 15.40 12.85 0.41
N PHE A 475 15.97 12.67 1.60
CA PHE A 475 15.23 12.60 2.84
C PHE A 475 15.75 13.65 3.82
N THR A 476 14.80 14.33 4.46
CA THR A 476 15.05 15.17 5.62
C THR A 476 14.07 14.76 6.70
N TYR A 477 14.59 14.54 7.89
CA TYR A 477 13.79 14.12 9.04
C TYR A 477 13.27 15.33 9.83
N GLY A 478 13.66 16.55 9.46
CA GLY A 478 13.19 17.80 10.06
C GLY A 478 13.32 17.82 11.59
N SER A 479 12.19 17.94 12.28
CA SER A 479 12.12 17.93 13.75
C SER A 479 12.13 16.52 14.36
N GLU A 480 12.16 15.45 13.56
CA GLU A 480 12.23 14.10 14.09
C GLU A 480 13.58 13.88 14.76
N ARG A 481 13.55 13.94 16.08
CA ARG A 481 14.65 13.58 16.97
C ARG A 481 14.09 12.60 17.99
N GLY A 482 14.65 11.40 18.00
CA GLY A 482 14.35 10.40 19.01
C GLY A 482 15.58 10.12 19.85
N THR A 483 15.33 9.61 21.05
CA THR A 483 16.31 8.79 21.76
C THR A 483 15.79 7.37 21.66
N ALA A 484 16.66 6.42 21.33
CA ALA A 484 16.29 5.02 21.35
C ALA A 484 15.75 4.66 22.75
N THR A 485 14.56 4.09 22.78
CA THR A 485 13.85 3.54 23.94
C THR A 485 14.18 2.06 24.13
N TYR A 486 14.57 1.37 23.06
CA TYR A 486 15.07 0.01 23.11
C TYR A 486 16.58 -0.02 23.41
N ARG A 487 16.99 -1.02 24.19
CA ARG A 487 18.39 -1.41 24.39
C ARG A 487 18.45 -2.91 24.22
N VAL A 488 18.97 -3.34 23.08
CA VAL A 488 18.97 -4.74 22.67
C VAL A 488 20.39 -5.20 22.36
N ASN A 489 20.67 -6.46 22.64
CA ASN A 489 21.92 -7.10 22.25
C ASN A 489 21.66 -8.50 21.66
N ARG A 490 22.69 -9.08 21.04
CA ARG A 490 22.61 -10.40 20.39
C ARG A 490 22.19 -11.51 21.35
N GLN A 491 22.71 -11.51 22.59
CA GLN A 491 22.40 -12.53 23.59
C GLN A 491 20.90 -12.56 23.95
N GLN A 492 20.28 -11.39 24.12
CA GLN A 492 18.84 -11.26 24.41
C GLN A 492 17.95 -11.80 23.29
N LEU A 493 18.45 -11.83 22.05
CA LEU A 493 17.76 -12.37 20.88
C LEU A 493 18.18 -13.81 20.55
N GLY A 494 19.00 -14.45 21.39
CA GLY A 494 19.48 -15.81 21.16
C GLY A 494 20.48 -15.93 20.00
N ILE A 495 21.10 -14.83 19.60
CA ILE A 495 22.08 -14.79 18.50
C ILE A 495 23.47 -15.03 19.08
N ALA A 496 24.19 -16.04 18.56
CA ALA A 496 25.55 -16.33 18.98
C ALA A 496 26.53 -15.25 18.49
N ALA A 497 27.63 -15.01 19.22
CA ALA A 497 28.57 -13.93 18.92
C ALA A 497 29.19 -14.04 17.52
N GLN A 498 29.56 -15.26 17.11
CA GLN A 498 30.16 -15.58 15.82
C GLN A 498 29.15 -15.74 14.67
N GLN A 499 27.84 -15.66 14.96
CA GLN A 499 26.79 -15.88 13.98
C GLN A 499 26.71 -14.65 13.05
N THR A 500 26.71 -14.87 11.74
CA THR A 500 26.50 -13.78 10.77
C THR A 500 25.02 -13.43 10.70
N VAL A 501 24.68 -12.16 10.90
CA VAL A 501 23.28 -11.72 10.87
C VAL A 501 22.99 -10.94 9.59
N PHE A 502 22.20 -11.53 8.70
CA PHE A 502 21.52 -10.79 7.65
C PHE A 502 20.29 -10.10 8.24
N ALA A 503 20.02 -8.86 7.82
CA ALA A 503 18.85 -8.12 8.26
C ALA A 503 18.07 -7.54 7.07
N SER A 504 16.75 -7.45 7.21
CA SER A 504 15.92 -6.71 6.26
C SER A 504 14.72 -6.06 6.95
N GLY A 505 14.51 -4.79 6.65
CA GLY A 505 13.30 -4.02 7.00
C GLY A 505 12.38 -3.82 5.79
N ALA A 506 12.57 -4.60 4.72
CA ALA A 506 11.70 -4.54 3.56
C ALA A 506 10.26 -4.88 3.96
N ASN A 507 9.30 -4.03 3.58
CA ASN A 507 7.89 -4.28 3.82
C ASN A 507 7.48 -5.66 3.29
N VAL A 508 6.60 -6.37 4.00
CA VAL A 508 6.10 -7.73 3.69
C VAL A 508 5.65 -7.88 2.24
N PHE A 509 5.10 -6.83 1.62
CA PHE A 509 4.67 -6.84 0.22
C PHE A 509 5.83 -6.92 -0.79
N LYS A 510 7.03 -6.47 -0.39
CA LYS A 510 8.24 -6.51 -1.20
C LYS A 510 8.99 -7.85 -1.06
N ILE A 511 8.69 -8.64 -0.02
CA ILE A 511 9.32 -9.94 0.22
C ILE A 511 8.56 -11.01 -0.57
N LEU A 512 8.76 -10.99 -1.88
CA LEU A 512 8.11 -11.90 -2.82
C LEU A 512 8.50 -13.37 -2.60
N PRO A 513 7.70 -14.33 -3.08
CA PRO A 513 8.07 -15.76 -3.13
C PRO A 513 9.49 -16.01 -3.65
N GLU A 514 9.89 -15.37 -4.75
CA GLU A 514 11.20 -15.48 -5.37
C GLU A 514 12.32 -15.01 -4.44
N LEU A 515 12.09 -13.91 -3.72
CA LEU A 515 13.07 -13.39 -2.78
C LEU A 515 13.21 -14.30 -1.54
N ARG A 516 12.12 -14.95 -1.12
CA ARG A 516 12.15 -15.96 -0.05
C ARG A 516 12.97 -17.19 -0.46
N GLU A 517 12.80 -17.67 -1.69
CA GLU A 517 13.63 -18.75 -2.25
C GLU A 517 15.11 -18.34 -2.33
N LEU A 518 15.38 -17.11 -2.78
CA LEU A 518 16.73 -16.55 -2.86
C LEU A 518 17.40 -16.48 -1.47
N TRP A 519 16.70 -15.94 -0.47
CA TRP A 519 17.21 -15.85 0.89
C TRP A 519 17.35 -17.22 1.56
N ALA A 520 16.46 -18.17 1.29
CA ALA A 520 16.61 -19.55 1.76
C ALA A 520 17.86 -20.21 1.16
N THR A 521 18.10 -20.00 -0.14
CA THR A 521 19.32 -20.45 -0.84
C THR A 521 20.56 -19.83 -0.20
N LEU A 522 20.55 -18.53 0.06
CA LEU A 522 21.64 -17.81 0.73
C LEU A 522 21.95 -18.40 2.12
N LEU A 523 20.92 -18.65 2.92
CA LEU A 523 21.07 -19.24 4.26
C LEU A 523 21.63 -20.66 4.17
N ALA A 524 21.15 -21.50 3.25
CA ALA A 524 21.68 -22.84 3.02
C ALA A 524 23.18 -22.80 2.66
N GLN A 525 23.59 -21.83 1.84
CA GLN A 525 24.97 -21.64 1.41
C GLN A 525 25.85 -20.90 2.43
N THR A 526 25.30 -20.42 3.54
CA THR A 526 26.05 -19.74 4.60
C THR A 526 25.75 -20.38 5.97
N PRO A 527 26.28 -21.58 6.25
CA PRO A 527 26.09 -22.23 7.55
C PRO A 527 26.49 -21.30 8.70
N GLY A 528 25.71 -21.27 9.77
CA GLY A 528 25.97 -20.38 10.91
C GLY A 528 25.59 -18.91 10.71
N SER A 529 24.79 -18.57 9.68
CA SER A 529 24.14 -17.26 9.57
C SER A 529 22.66 -17.32 9.98
N LEU A 530 21.99 -16.18 10.13
CA LEU A 530 20.52 -16.09 10.26
C LEU A 530 19.98 -14.86 9.53
N LEU A 531 18.69 -14.86 9.23
CA LEU A 531 17.96 -13.71 8.70
C LEU A 531 17.07 -13.11 9.77
N MET A 532 17.26 -11.83 10.06
CA MET A 532 16.45 -11.03 10.98
C MET A 532 15.54 -10.08 10.19
N LEU A 533 14.23 -10.27 10.32
CA LEU A 533 13.21 -9.35 9.77
C LEU A 533 12.71 -8.44 10.88
N TYR A 534 12.76 -7.12 10.67
CA TYR A 534 12.53 -6.16 11.76
C TYR A 534 12.03 -4.80 11.29
N PRO A 535 11.05 -4.27 12.03
CA PRO A 535 9.65 -4.41 11.64
C PRO A 535 9.46 -4.30 10.12
N TYR A 536 8.79 -5.28 9.55
CA TYR A 536 8.58 -5.41 8.11
C TYR A 536 7.08 -5.29 7.75
N GLY A 537 6.26 -4.80 8.68
CA GLY A 537 4.84 -4.57 8.44
C GLY A 537 4.57 -3.37 7.51
N PRO A 538 3.31 -3.15 7.10
CA PRO A 538 2.94 -1.93 6.39
C PRO A 538 3.00 -0.69 7.29
N ASN A 539 3.58 0.40 6.77
CA ASN A 539 3.64 1.69 7.49
C ASN A 539 2.25 2.26 7.84
N TRP A 540 1.20 1.85 7.13
CA TRP A 540 -0.18 2.30 7.36
C TRP A 540 -1.00 1.35 8.24
N SER A 541 -0.45 0.21 8.69
CA SER A 541 -1.15 -0.75 9.55
C SER A 541 -0.19 -1.68 10.26
N ASN A 542 -0.27 -1.75 11.59
CA ASN A 542 0.42 -2.77 12.38
C ASN A 542 -0.26 -4.15 12.30
N VAL A 543 -1.36 -4.28 11.57
CA VAL A 543 -2.09 -5.54 11.38
C VAL A 543 -1.90 -6.03 9.95
N TYR A 544 -1.20 -7.16 9.82
CA TYR A 544 -0.97 -7.90 8.58
C TYR A 544 -0.94 -9.40 8.88
N ALA A 545 -0.99 -10.25 7.85
CA ALA A 545 -1.04 -11.71 7.99
C ALA A 545 0.33 -12.31 8.38
N LYS A 546 0.91 -11.83 9.49
CA LYS A 546 2.25 -12.14 9.96
C LYS A 546 2.50 -13.65 10.06
N LYS A 547 1.61 -14.36 10.77
CA LYS A 547 1.71 -15.81 10.96
C LYS A 547 1.75 -16.56 9.63
N ASN A 548 0.83 -16.27 8.71
CA ASN A 548 0.77 -16.93 7.40
C ASN A 548 2.04 -16.69 6.58
N PHE A 549 2.56 -15.44 6.60
CA PHE A 549 3.82 -15.12 5.94
C PHE A 549 4.99 -15.90 6.55
N THR A 550 5.12 -15.92 7.88
CA THR A 550 6.18 -16.64 8.58
C THR A 550 6.10 -18.14 8.36
N ASP A 551 4.91 -18.75 8.45
CA ASP A 551 4.71 -20.18 8.21
C ASP A 551 5.07 -20.55 6.75
N SER A 552 4.66 -19.72 5.79
CA SER A 552 5.03 -19.92 4.38
C SER A 552 6.54 -19.80 4.16
N PHE A 553 7.21 -18.85 4.82
CA PHE A 553 8.67 -18.73 4.73
C PHE A 553 9.38 -19.91 5.41
N HIS A 554 8.90 -20.40 6.56
CA HIS A 554 9.41 -21.62 7.18
C HIS A 554 9.32 -22.84 6.26
N ALA A 555 8.22 -22.97 5.50
CA ALA A 555 8.09 -24.03 4.51
C ALA A 555 9.12 -23.92 3.37
N VAL A 556 9.45 -22.69 2.93
CA VAL A 556 10.54 -22.45 1.98
C VAL A 556 11.88 -22.87 2.60
N LEU A 557 12.19 -22.42 3.83
CA LEU A 557 13.44 -22.80 4.51
C LEU A 557 13.61 -24.31 4.64
N ALA A 558 12.53 -25.02 5.01
CA ALA A 558 12.54 -26.47 5.14
C ALA A 558 12.88 -27.17 3.81
N ARG A 559 12.34 -26.70 2.68
CA ARG A 559 12.67 -27.24 1.34
C ARG A 559 14.14 -27.07 0.97
N HIS A 560 14.81 -26.05 1.52
CA HIS A 560 16.24 -25.79 1.33
C HIS A 560 17.11 -26.45 2.43
N GLY A 561 16.54 -27.27 3.31
CA GLY A 561 17.27 -27.88 4.42
C GLY A 561 17.75 -26.87 5.48
N VAL A 562 17.12 -25.69 5.55
CA VAL A 562 17.46 -24.63 6.50
C VAL A 562 16.54 -24.73 7.72
N ALA A 563 17.14 -24.81 8.91
CA ALA A 563 16.40 -24.83 10.17
C ALA A 563 15.58 -23.53 10.36
N THR A 564 14.33 -23.67 10.79
CA THR A 564 13.38 -22.53 10.92
C THR A 564 13.82 -21.49 11.94
N ASN A 565 14.61 -21.87 12.95
CA ASN A 565 15.21 -20.95 13.92
C ASN A 565 16.28 -20.01 13.32
N ARG A 566 16.64 -20.18 12.03
CA ARG A 566 17.49 -19.24 11.29
C ARG A 566 16.72 -18.06 10.69
N LEU A 567 15.40 -18.00 10.88
CA LEU A 567 14.57 -16.84 10.60
C LEU A 567 14.10 -16.23 11.92
N LEU A 568 14.60 -15.04 12.24
CA LEU A 568 14.21 -14.27 13.41
C LEU A 568 13.26 -13.14 12.98
N VAL A 569 12.01 -13.23 13.39
CA VAL A 569 10.97 -12.25 13.03
C VAL A 569 10.63 -11.38 14.23
N LEU A 570 11.17 -10.15 14.27
CA LEU A 570 10.94 -9.24 15.39
C LEU A 570 9.52 -8.66 15.38
N ASP A 571 8.92 -8.51 16.56
CA ASP A 571 7.62 -7.86 16.79
C ASP A 571 7.62 -6.93 18.02
N PRO A 572 8.53 -5.95 18.07
CA PRO A 572 8.59 -5.05 19.22
C PRO A 572 7.24 -4.35 19.45
N THR A 573 6.76 -4.45 20.68
CA THR A 573 5.60 -3.71 21.18
C THR A 573 6.06 -2.92 22.42
N PRO A 574 5.94 -1.58 22.45
CA PRO A 574 5.33 -0.70 21.44
C PRO A 574 6.09 -0.66 20.10
N THR A 575 5.45 -0.18 19.04
CA THR A 575 6.09 -0.04 17.72
C THR A 575 7.33 0.86 17.84
N PRO A 576 8.50 0.41 17.35
CA PRO A 576 9.77 1.10 17.52
C PRO A 576 9.81 2.40 16.72
N ASN A 577 10.44 3.44 17.29
CA ASN A 577 10.78 4.63 16.53
C ASN A 577 12.05 4.39 15.68
N ARG A 578 12.44 5.37 14.86
CA ARG A 578 13.61 5.26 13.98
C ARG A 578 14.92 4.94 14.72
N ASP A 579 15.14 5.52 15.89
CA ASP A 579 16.37 5.26 16.65
C ASP A 579 16.35 3.87 17.29
N ASP A 580 15.17 3.35 17.65
CA ASP A 580 15.01 1.95 18.05
C ASP A 580 15.33 0.98 16.90
N ILE A 581 14.90 1.30 15.68
CA ILE A 581 15.25 0.55 14.46
C ILE A 581 16.77 0.47 14.28
N LYS A 582 17.48 1.57 14.53
CA LYS A 582 18.95 1.60 14.49
C LYS A 582 19.60 0.71 15.54
N GLU A 583 19.02 0.59 16.74
CA GLU A 583 19.53 -0.33 17.77
C GLU A 583 19.40 -1.80 17.33
N PHE A 584 18.28 -2.19 16.69
CA PHE A 584 18.15 -3.53 16.10
C PHE A 584 19.15 -3.74 14.96
N LEU A 585 19.31 -2.74 14.09
CA LEU A 585 20.24 -2.78 12.97
C LEU A 585 21.70 -2.98 13.38
N LYS A 586 22.13 -2.38 14.49
CA LYS A 586 23.49 -2.58 15.04
C LYS A 586 23.80 -4.04 15.41
N LEU A 587 22.78 -4.88 15.56
CA LEU A 587 22.96 -6.32 15.79
C LEU A 587 23.26 -7.09 14.50
N ALA A 588 22.99 -6.49 13.34
CA ALA A 588 23.20 -7.08 12.03
C ALA A 588 24.64 -6.93 11.52
N ASP A 589 24.98 -7.72 10.51
CA ASP A 589 26.25 -7.65 9.81
C ASP A 589 26.11 -7.15 8.38
N ILE A 590 24.99 -7.49 7.75
CA ILE A 590 24.72 -7.27 6.33
C ILE A 590 23.22 -6.96 6.21
N TYR A 591 22.88 -5.93 5.43
CA TYR A 591 21.49 -5.67 5.09
C TYR A 591 21.16 -6.23 3.70
N LEU A 592 20.00 -6.88 3.59
CA LEU A 592 19.48 -7.46 2.36
C LEU A 592 18.28 -6.63 1.88
N ASP A 593 18.45 -5.95 0.73
CA ASP A 593 17.34 -5.21 0.11
C ASP A 593 16.42 -6.13 -0.70
N SER A 594 15.23 -5.64 -1.01
CA SER A 594 14.23 -6.37 -1.79
C SER A 594 14.30 -6.07 -3.29
N TYR A 595 13.94 -7.06 -4.11
CA TYR A 595 13.79 -6.95 -5.56
C TYR A 595 12.50 -7.69 -5.98
N PRO A 596 11.72 -7.24 -6.99
CA PRO A 596 11.95 -6.15 -7.95
C PRO A 596 11.54 -4.76 -7.44
N PHE A 597 11.21 -4.63 -6.16
CA PHE A 597 10.93 -3.33 -5.57
C PHE A 597 12.03 -3.00 -4.56
N GLY A 598 12.95 -2.12 -4.95
CA GLY A 598 14.07 -1.66 -4.14
C GLY A 598 13.62 -0.87 -2.92
N GLY A 599 14.47 -0.86 -1.90
CA GLY A 599 14.37 0.09 -0.81
C GLY A 599 14.64 1.52 -1.27
N SER A 600 14.09 2.48 -0.54
CA SER A 600 14.57 3.87 -0.57
C SER A 600 14.79 4.33 0.86
N THR A 601 13.73 4.61 1.62
CA THR A 601 13.83 4.91 3.05
C THR A 601 14.41 3.75 3.87
N SER A 602 14.06 2.52 3.52
CA SER A 602 14.44 1.32 4.29
C SER A 602 15.93 1.00 4.26
N ILE A 603 16.70 1.57 3.32
CA ILE A 603 18.15 1.36 3.23
C ILE A 603 18.97 2.51 3.85
N VAL A 604 18.35 3.66 4.14
CA VAL A 604 19.05 4.80 4.76
C VAL A 604 19.50 4.46 6.18
N ASP A 605 18.62 3.90 7.02
CA ASP A 605 18.97 3.56 8.41
C ASP A 605 20.08 2.50 8.50
N PRO A 606 20.08 1.41 7.69
CA PRO A 606 21.20 0.49 7.60
C PRO A 606 22.52 1.16 7.19
N LEU A 607 22.49 2.08 6.21
CA LEU A 607 23.68 2.80 5.77
C LEU A 607 24.21 3.73 6.88
N GLU A 608 23.32 4.44 7.57
CA GLU A 608 23.70 5.34 8.67
C GLU A 608 24.35 4.61 9.85
N VAL A 609 24.02 3.33 10.08
CA VAL A 609 24.72 2.51 11.09
C VAL A 609 25.93 1.73 10.54
N GLY A 610 26.32 1.99 9.28
CA GLY A 610 27.52 1.44 8.66
C GLY A 610 27.38 0.02 8.09
N LEU A 611 26.16 -0.49 7.85
CA LEU A 611 25.99 -1.82 7.27
C LEU A 611 26.21 -1.82 5.76
N PRO A 612 26.93 -2.82 5.20
CA PRO A 612 26.88 -3.09 3.77
C PRO A 612 25.48 -3.56 3.38
N VAL A 613 24.91 -2.90 2.37
CA VAL A 613 23.57 -3.17 1.84
C VAL A 613 23.70 -3.89 0.51
N VAL A 614 23.22 -5.12 0.40
CA VAL A 614 23.18 -5.86 -0.88
C VAL A 614 21.90 -5.50 -1.63
N VAL A 615 22.04 -4.97 -2.84
CA VAL A 615 20.92 -4.55 -3.69
C VAL A 615 21.00 -5.21 -5.05
N GLN A 616 19.87 -5.30 -5.76
CA GLN A 616 19.84 -5.68 -7.16
C GLN A 616 19.29 -4.51 -7.98
N LYS A 617 19.99 -4.12 -9.05
CA LYS A 617 19.58 -3.03 -9.93
C LYS A 617 18.69 -3.54 -11.05
N GLY A 618 17.47 -3.01 -11.15
CA GLY A 618 16.57 -3.25 -12.28
C GLY A 618 16.45 -2.07 -13.23
N ARG A 619 15.59 -2.25 -14.25
CA ARG A 619 15.36 -1.30 -15.35
C ARG A 619 14.49 -0.09 -14.98
N PHE A 620 13.56 -0.23 -14.05
CA PHE A 620 12.53 0.79 -13.75
C PHE A 620 12.86 1.52 -12.44
N LEU A 621 12.35 2.74 -12.26
CA LEU A 621 12.51 3.51 -11.02
C LEU A 621 12.38 2.65 -9.76
N ARG A 622 11.26 1.94 -9.60
CA ARG A 622 10.97 1.11 -8.41
C ARG A 622 11.97 -0.01 -8.16
N SER A 623 12.68 -0.49 -9.19
CA SER A 623 13.71 -1.52 -9.08
C SER A 623 15.14 -0.96 -9.08
N ALA A 624 15.31 0.36 -9.21
CA ALA A 624 16.61 1.03 -9.25
C ALA A 624 16.86 1.99 -8.07
N MET A 625 15.85 2.27 -7.23
CA MET A 625 15.96 3.26 -6.14
C MET A 625 17.12 3.00 -5.19
N SER A 626 17.30 1.76 -4.73
CA SER A 626 18.36 1.40 -3.78
C SER A 626 19.74 1.39 -4.41
N ALA A 627 19.85 0.87 -5.64
CA ALA A 627 21.06 0.93 -6.44
C ALA A 627 21.51 2.38 -6.68
N ALA A 628 20.58 3.29 -6.95
CA ALA A 628 20.87 4.71 -7.14
C ALA A 628 21.51 5.36 -5.90
N LEU A 629 21.11 4.96 -4.68
CA LEU A 629 21.73 5.48 -3.46
C LEU A 629 23.15 4.94 -3.27
N LEU A 630 23.40 3.68 -3.63
CA LEU A 630 24.76 3.10 -3.55
C LEU A 630 25.68 3.65 -4.65
N GLU A 631 25.15 3.97 -5.82
CA GLU A 631 25.88 4.68 -6.88
C GLU A 631 26.28 6.09 -6.44
N ASP A 632 25.36 6.82 -5.78
CA ASP A 632 25.66 8.13 -5.20
C ASP A 632 26.76 8.06 -4.13
N LEU A 633 26.76 6.99 -3.32
CA LEU A 633 27.84 6.72 -2.36
C LEU A 633 29.13 6.23 -3.00
N GLY A 634 29.13 5.89 -4.30
CA GLY A 634 30.25 5.30 -5.01
C GLY A 634 30.64 3.91 -4.48
N LEU A 635 29.65 3.05 -4.26
CA LEU A 635 29.78 1.66 -3.77
C LEU A 635 29.17 0.63 -4.75
N PRO A 636 29.62 0.59 -6.03
CA PRO A 636 29.06 -0.32 -7.03
C PRO A 636 29.28 -1.80 -6.72
N GLU A 637 30.25 -2.15 -5.86
CA GLU A 637 30.57 -3.53 -5.46
C GLU A 637 29.45 -4.21 -4.68
N LEU A 638 28.50 -3.43 -4.17
CA LEU A 638 27.33 -3.90 -3.42
C LEU A 638 26.06 -3.98 -4.29
N ILE A 639 26.17 -3.69 -5.60
CA ILE A 639 25.07 -3.66 -6.56
C ILE A 639 25.15 -4.90 -7.47
N ALA A 640 24.18 -5.79 -7.33
CA ALA A 640 24.02 -6.93 -8.20
C ALA A 640 23.28 -6.57 -9.49
N ALA A 641 23.69 -7.17 -10.61
CA ALA A 641 22.96 -7.09 -11.88
C ALA A 641 21.76 -8.06 -11.93
N ASP A 642 21.83 -9.17 -11.19
CA ASP A 642 20.83 -10.24 -11.18
C ASP A 642 20.82 -11.00 -9.85
N ALA A 643 20.00 -12.04 -9.77
CA ALA A 643 19.82 -12.86 -8.58
C ALA A 643 21.11 -13.63 -8.17
N GLU A 644 21.91 -14.11 -9.13
CA GLU A 644 23.16 -14.83 -8.81
C GLU A 644 24.23 -13.84 -8.33
N GLY A 645 24.31 -12.66 -8.95
CA GLY A 645 25.13 -11.55 -8.45
C GLY A 645 24.77 -11.18 -7.02
N TYR A 646 23.47 -11.11 -6.70
CA TYR A 646 22.98 -10.81 -5.36
C TYR A 646 23.44 -11.87 -4.36
N LEU A 647 23.28 -13.16 -4.69
CA LEU A 647 23.78 -14.27 -3.87
C LEU A 647 25.30 -14.23 -3.73
N SER A 648 26.03 -13.95 -4.80
CA SER A 648 27.49 -13.87 -4.80
C SER A 648 27.99 -12.82 -3.81
N ILE A 649 27.47 -11.59 -3.91
CA ILE A 649 27.82 -10.48 -3.01
C ILE A 649 27.46 -10.84 -1.56
N ALA A 650 26.23 -11.29 -1.30
CA ALA A 650 25.78 -11.61 0.05
C ALA A 650 26.58 -12.76 0.69
N ARG A 651 26.92 -13.81 -0.08
CA ARG A 651 27.76 -14.92 0.40
C ARG A 651 29.18 -14.48 0.69
N ARG A 652 29.77 -13.65 -0.18
CA ARG A 652 31.12 -13.13 0.05
C ARG A 652 31.13 -12.27 1.32
N LEU A 653 30.16 -11.37 1.50
CA LEU A 653 30.05 -10.58 2.73
C LEU A 653 29.91 -11.49 3.97
N ALA A 654 29.23 -12.63 3.87
CA ALA A 654 29.09 -13.54 5.01
C ALA A 654 30.37 -14.32 5.33
N ARG A 655 31.09 -14.80 4.31
CA ARG A 655 32.24 -15.70 4.46
C ARG A 655 33.58 -14.99 4.61
N ASP A 656 33.72 -13.80 4.04
CA ASP A 656 34.95 -13.00 4.05
C ASP A 656 34.80 -11.86 5.07
N SER A 657 35.29 -12.08 6.29
CA SER A 657 35.20 -11.10 7.37
C SER A 657 35.98 -9.82 7.09
N ASP A 658 37.10 -9.93 6.38
CA ASP A 658 37.99 -8.82 6.08
C ASP A 658 37.33 -7.92 5.04
N TRP A 659 36.78 -8.51 3.98
CA TRP A 659 36.01 -7.74 3.00
C TRP A 659 34.74 -7.14 3.61
N ARG A 660 34.03 -7.88 4.47
CA ARG A 660 32.87 -7.32 5.18
C ARG A 660 33.25 -6.12 6.04
N GLN A 661 34.37 -6.19 6.77
CA GLN A 661 34.84 -5.09 7.59
C GLN A 661 35.29 -3.90 6.72
N GLN A 662 35.97 -4.17 5.61
CA GLN A 662 36.31 -3.15 4.61
C GLN A 662 35.06 -2.42 4.11
N MET A 663 34.01 -3.16 3.73
CA MET A 663 32.74 -2.57 3.26
C MET A 663 32.04 -1.78 4.37
N LYS A 664 32.00 -2.27 5.62
CA LYS A 664 31.47 -1.51 6.77
C LYS A 664 32.20 -0.17 6.94
N THR A 665 33.54 -0.19 6.89
CA THR A 665 34.37 1.01 6.98
C THR A 665 34.12 1.98 5.83
N GLN A 666 33.99 1.48 4.59
CA GLN A 666 33.69 2.31 3.43
C GLN A 666 32.30 2.94 3.51
N VAL A 667 31.26 2.18 3.87
CA VAL A 667 29.91 2.70 4.07
C VAL A 667 29.92 3.83 5.11
N ALA A 668 30.49 3.58 6.29
CA ALA A 668 30.57 4.58 7.34
C ALA A 668 31.32 5.85 6.89
N ALA A 669 32.45 5.69 6.18
CA ALA A 669 33.23 6.81 5.67
C ALA A 669 32.48 7.63 4.61
N ARG A 670 31.78 6.97 3.67
CA ARG A 670 31.01 7.65 2.62
C ARG A 670 29.76 8.34 3.18
N MET A 671 29.10 7.74 4.17
CA MET A 671 27.96 8.36 4.87
C MET A 671 28.37 9.58 5.70
N ALA A 672 29.59 9.59 6.26
CA ALA A 672 30.12 10.70 7.06
C ALA A 672 30.90 11.74 6.23
N ALA A 673 31.02 11.56 4.90
CA ALA A 673 31.81 12.43 4.05
C ALA A 673 31.24 13.85 3.98
N SER A 674 32.09 14.81 3.62
CA SER A 674 31.70 16.18 3.28
C SER A 674 32.04 16.45 1.81
N PRO A 675 31.07 16.87 0.97
CA PRO A 675 29.65 17.07 1.30
C PRO A 675 28.94 15.76 1.68
N THR A 676 27.87 15.88 2.47
CA THR A 676 27.01 14.74 2.87
C THR A 676 26.42 14.06 1.64
N PRO A 677 26.03 12.76 1.70
CA PRO A 677 25.41 12.08 0.57
C PRO A 677 24.20 12.85 0.02
N SER A 678 24.01 12.84 -1.30
CA SER A 678 23.04 13.75 -1.95
C SER A 678 21.59 13.46 -1.53
N PHE A 679 21.29 12.20 -1.23
CA PHE A 679 19.99 11.78 -0.71
C PHE A 679 19.72 12.15 0.76
N LEU A 680 20.67 12.83 1.43
CA LEU A 680 20.51 13.45 2.75
C LEU A 680 20.84 14.96 2.74
N ASP A 681 21.17 15.54 1.58
CA ASP A 681 21.42 16.97 1.41
C ASP A 681 20.16 17.69 0.91
N ALA A 682 19.18 17.85 1.80
CA ALA A 682 17.91 18.49 1.47
C ALA A 682 18.07 19.92 0.95
N LYS A 683 19.14 20.62 1.35
CA LYS A 683 19.42 21.98 0.86
C LYS A 683 19.79 21.96 -0.61
N ARG A 684 20.80 21.17 -0.99
CA ARG A 684 21.21 21.02 -2.39
C ARG A 684 20.06 20.46 -3.24
N PHE A 685 19.33 19.50 -2.71
CA PHE A 685 18.20 18.87 -3.41
C PHE A 685 17.05 19.86 -3.68
N SER A 686 16.59 20.60 -2.66
CA SER A 686 15.56 21.65 -2.82
C SER A 686 15.98 22.73 -3.83
N GLN A 687 17.25 23.15 -3.80
CA GLN A 687 17.78 24.13 -4.76
C GLN A 687 17.72 23.61 -6.20
N ALA A 688 18.17 22.37 -6.42
CA ALA A 688 18.10 21.73 -7.73
C ALA A 688 16.66 21.54 -8.23
N CYS A 689 15.72 21.23 -7.33
CA CYS A 689 14.29 21.21 -7.64
C CYS A 689 13.80 22.59 -8.10
N GLY A 690 14.14 23.65 -7.35
CA GLY A 690 13.81 25.03 -7.71
C GLY A 690 14.36 25.45 -9.06
N ASP A 691 15.59 25.04 -9.40
CA ASP A 691 16.22 25.31 -10.71
C ASP A 691 15.46 24.63 -11.87
N ILE A 692 15.17 23.34 -11.73
CA ILE A 692 14.39 22.58 -12.72
C ILE A 692 13.02 23.22 -12.93
N TYR A 693 12.33 23.56 -11.84
CA TYR A 693 11.00 24.15 -11.93
C TYR A 693 11.01 25.56 -12.55
N ARG A 694 12.03 26.37 -12.27
CA ARG A 694 12.24 27.65 -12.97
C ARG A 694 12.42 27.43 -14.47
N ALA A 695 13.22 26.45 -14.87
CA ALA A 695 13.43 26.14 -16.29
C ALA A 695 12.11 25.71 -16.96
N VAL A 696 11.30 24.89 -16.30
CA VAL A 696 9.97 24.47 -16.80
C VAL A 696 9.04 25.66 -16.99
N LEU A 697 8.94 26.55 -16.01
CA LEU A 697 8.09 27.75 -16.11
C LEU A 697 8.56 28.73 -17.19
N LYS A 698 9.88 28.85 -17.42
CA LYS A 698 10.44 29.65 -18.51
C LYS A 698 10.12 29.06 -19.88
N GLN A 699 10.34 27.75 -20.04
CA GLN A 699 10.05 27.04 -21.30
C GLN A 699 8.58 27.10 -21.71
N SER A 700 7.68 27.16 -20.72
CA SER A 700 6.23 27.30 -20.93
C SER A 700 5.76 28.74 -21.07
N GLY A 701 6.65 29.73 -20.95
CA GLY A 701 6.30 31.15 -21.00
C GLY A 701 5.50 31.66 -19.79
N VAL A 702 5.42 30.87 -18.70
CA VAL A 702 4.74 31.28 -17.47
C VAL A 702 5.53 32.37 -16.74
N ILE A 703 6.87 32.33 -16.82
CA ILE A 703 7.77 33.38 -16.33
C ILE A 703 8.77 33.79 -17.41
N GLY A 704 9.28 35.02 -17.32
CA GLY A 704 10.30 35.58 -18.22
C GLY A 704 11.72 35.13 -17.91
#